data_AF-A0A2M8EKG8-F1
#
_entry.id   AF-A0A2M8EKG8-F1
#
_cell.length_a   1.000
_cell.length_b   1.000
_cell.length_c   1.000
_cell.angle_alpha   90.00
_cell.angle_beta   90.00
_cell.angle_gamma   90.00
#
_symmetry.space_group_name_H-M   'P 1'
#
loop_
_entity.id
_entity.type
_entity.pdbx_description
1 polymer ?
#
loop_
_entity_poly.entity_id
_entity_poly.type
_entity_poly.pdbx_seq_one_letter_code
_entity_poly.pdbx_strand_id
1 'polypeptide(L)'
;MKIMNNRKKVLLAFGEGALVEAVFKAFQKAGFQVSSWTEKGKKLPKERYDCLIQLGKDPTALSEGTRLLLEKAEGEKAEFILVSSLKITSKMEATKEVLYLESLHFAETLTKQFHQKYGLKTAILRLPTIFGPGIPLTESGTLGHLILEFTSESPKGGTVLTIYGEGKDHDYYLYLTDAAEAVKMATAVANKEGGVFFAAAPTPFSTTTIAEMLVEMGGGRHEIHYHKGLVEGGREVQLKGEALPGFKSQVSLKEGILQTLKALPAGSGASLGQKKWRSTTRALVHLHLPRLRPPSQRRIIQLGIVLLVFSPFLYLGGRVALVSYHLLKLPQQLNSFNFQGAAWSAGSAAKELSSLNHFFENIPLLSQKLPFRDLQLISQGGKEILVALKGVLIEGETTLTIVENLVKSRQGEAGRKQDEEEFNRLRLALKETETQLLTAWLHLRTVQPYLQHFFTPTLDRLQEGLLATKLGTAFAGGAVDLLGYQGERNYLILFQNSAEARAGGGFLGSLAQLTVEDGGIKKLQFFDSYQFDQVEEKANIPAPSALKELRGVEKLPLREGNFYASFPESGKYITQIFAEAQKITVDGVIGTNLLFAQSLLKIVGPLQLVEFDKTVTAENLFEVTTEEVEKEFFPGSTKKKRFLQALGEELLTNLFNLKRESYASLAKIFWEGLKQKDLLLYLEKGALAQALAESGFDGRIKAESGDFLMLLDTNLGTKTNLTLIKRMINYKLFNPTRADDLQVELTVTWEHKGTAAWPSGTYQNLFRALVPKGSQLLSANLNDKDVKSKIFTTEEAGKTEFAIFFKVEPQTTAILKLKYRLPSSLNLKKLTHYSLNIQKQPGTVGEPFTFVFEEPFGKQISGEGLQRENTSLKFIGDLKQDISLAVTIKEE
;
A
#
# COMPACT_ATOMS: atom_id res chain seq x y z
N MET A 1 14.82 -37.55 67.12
CA MET A 1 13.64 -37.86 66.28
C MET A 1 13.73 -36.95 65.05
N LYS A 2 14.12 -37.50 63.90
CA LYS A 2 14.37 -36.76 62.65
C LYS A 2 13.04 -36.30 62.04
N ILE A 3 12.81 -34.99 61.98
CA ILE A 3 11.92 -34.42 60.97
C ILE A 3 12.74 -34.47 59.67
N MET A 4 12.62 -35.57 58.92
CA MET A 4 13.25 -35.69 57.62
C MET A 4 12.62 -34.64 56.70
N ASN A 5 13.42 -33.64 56.35
CA ASN A 5 13.08 -32.62 55.37
C ASN A 5 12.97 -33.32 54.00
N ASN A 6 11.79 -33.84 53.66
CA ASN A 6 11.59 -34.72 52.51
C ASN A 6 11.59 -33.91 51.21
N ARG A 7 12.78 -33.51 50.75
CA ARG A 7 12.98 -32.80 49.49
C ARG A 7 12.70 -33.76 48.34
N LYS A 8 11.84 -33.35 47.40
CA LYS A 8 11.56 -34.12 46.16
C LYS A 8 12.86 -34.44 45.42
N LYS A 9 13.06 -35.71 45.09
CA LYS A 9 14.18 -36.22 44.31
C LYS A 9 13.88 -36.16 42.81
N VAL A 10 14.76 -35.55 42.04
CA VAL A 10 14.59 -35.34 40.59
C VAL A 10 15.76 -35.97 39.85
N LEU A 11 15.46 -36.82 38.85
CA LEU A 11 16.45 -37.35 37.92
C LEU A 11 16.41 -36.59 36.60
N LEU A 12 17.52 -35.96 36.24
CA LEU A 12 17.76 -35.41 34.91
C LEU A 12 18.42 -36.50 34.06
N ALA A 13 17.69 -37.08 33.13
CA ALA A 13 18.12 -38.24 32.36
C ALA A 13 18.45 -37.90 30.90
N PHE A 14 19.51 -38.54 30.40
CA PHE A 14 20.05 -38.51 29.05
C PHE A 14 20.42 -37.13 28.47
N GLY A 15 20.32 -36.06 29.25
CA GLY A 15 20.79 -34.74 28.84
C GLY A 15 22.25 -34.51 29.21
N GLU A 16 22.96 -33.79 28.35
CA GLU A 16 24.33 -33.35 28.55
C GLU A 16 24.48 -31.84 28.23
N GLY A 17 25.57 -31.23 28.69
CA GLY A 17 25.92 -29.85 28.36
C GLY A 17 25.20 -28.76 29.17
N ALA A 18 25.32 -27.51 28.70
CA ALA A 18 24.98 -26.32 29.50
C ALA A 18 23.49 -26.23 29.90
N LEU A 19 22.57 -26.78 29.11
CA LEU A 19 21.15 -26.83 29.49
C LEU A 19 20.94 -27.68 30.74
N VAL A 20 21.58 -28.85 30.81
CA VAL A 20 21.44 -29.73 31.98
C VAL A 20 22.07 -29.10 33.21
N GLU A 21 23.22 -28.46 33.08
CA GLU A 21 23.82 -27.73 34.20
C GLU A 21 22.94 -26.58 34.69
N ALA A 22 22.32 -25.83 33.77
CA ALA A 22 21.41 -24.75 34.10
C ALA A 22 20.14 -25.26 34.81
N VAL A 23 19.54 -26.34 34.30
CA VAL A 23 18.39 -27.02 34.93
C VAL A 23 18.78 -27.54 36.31
N PHE A 24 19.93 -28.23 36.42
CA PHE A 24 20.43 -28.76 37.67
C PHE A 24 20.59 -27.67 38.74
N LYS A 25 21.21 -26.53 38.37
CA LYS A 25 21.34 -25.35 39.25
C LYS A 25 19.98 -24.75 39.62
N ALA A 26 19.06 -24.64 38.67
CA ALA A 26 17.71 -24.09 38.92
C ALA A 26 16.92 -24.94 39.92
N PHE A 27 16.98 -26.26 39.82
CA PHE A 27 16.33 -27.18 40.74
C PHE A 27 17.02 -27.22 42.12
N GLN A 28 18.36 -27.20 42.17
CA GLN A 28 19.08 -27.11 43.46
C GLN A 28 18.72 -25.83 44.22
N LYS A 29 18.66 -24.69 43.52
CA LYS A 29 18.27 -23.39 44.10
C LYS A 29 16.83 -23.42 44.63
N ALA A 30 15.95 -24.19 43.99
CA ALA A 30 14.58 -24.40 44.41
C ALA A 30 14.42 -25.48 45.52
N GLY A 31 15.53 -26.05 46.01
CA GLY A 31 15.54 -26.96 47.16
C GLY A 31 15.29 -28.44 46.82
N PHE A 32 15.33 -28.84 45.55
CA PHE A 32 15.21 -30.24 45.14
C PHE A 32 16.52 -31.01 45.33
N GLN A 33 16.43 -32.33 45.54
CA GLN A 33 17.58 -33.22 45.46
C GLN A 33 17.72 -33.73 44.03
N VAL A 34 18.75 -33.29 43.31
CA VAL A 34 18.88 -33.53 41.86
C VAL A 34 20.03 -34.49 41.59
N SER A 35 19.77 -35.49 40.74
CA SER A 35 20.77 -36.40 40.18
C SER A 35 20.75 -36.29 38.65
N SER A 36 21.89 -36.49 37.99
CA SER A 36 21.99 -36.54 36.53
C SER A 36 22.43 -37.93 36.06
N TRP A 37 21.85 -38.44 34.98
CA TRP A 37 22.20 -39.72 34.38
C TRP A 37 22.39 -39.58 32.87
N THR A 38 23.59 -39.89 32.36
CA THR A 38 23.94 -39.70 30.94
C THR A 38 24.25 -41.01 30.20
N GLU A 39 24.39 -42.14 30.90
CA GLU A 39 24.83 -43.39 30.29
C GLU A 39 23.72 -44.05 29.45
N LYS A 40 23.91 -44.10 28.12
CA LYS A 40 23.00 -44.71 27.15
C LYS A 40 23.19 -46.23 27.10
N GLY A 41 22.09 -46.99 26.95
CA GLY A 41 22.13 -48.46 26.83
C GLY A 41 22.52 -49.23 28.10
N LYS A 42 22.70 -48.55 29.24
CA LYS A 42 22.94 -49.16 30.56
C LYS A 42 21.69 -49.12 31.43
N LYS A 43 21.63 -49.99 32.45
CA LYS A 43 20.51 -50.02 33.41
C LYS A 43 20.42 -48.70 34.18
N LEU A 44 19.22 -48.14 34.25
CA LEU A 44 18.92 -46.93 35.04
C LEU A 44 19.28 -47.11 36.52
N PRO A 45 19.55 -46.01 37.27
CA PRO A 45 19.83 -46.05 38.69
C PRO A 45 18.75 -46.81 39.48
N LYS A 46 19.18 -47.63 40.45
CA LYS A 46 18.27 -48.35 41.36
C LYS A 46 17.59 -47.44 42.38
N GLU A 47 18.08 -46.21 42.56
CA GLU A 47 17.48 -45.22 43.45
C GLU A 47 16.08 -44.80 42.95
N ARG A 48 15.16 -44.54 43.88
CA ARG A 48 13.81 -44.03 43.58
C ARG A 48 13.78 -42.51 43.46
N TYR A 49 13.04 -42.00 42.48
CA TYR A 49 12.86 -40.56 42.24
C TYR A 49 11.39 -40.15 42.32
N ASP A 50 11.13 -38.90 42.69
CA ASP A 50 9.78 -38.31 42.69
C ASP A 50 9.42 -37.71 41.33
N CYS A 51 10.44 -37.29 40.55
CA CYS A 51 10.27 -36.77 39.19
C CYS A 51 11.44 -37.20 38.28
N LEU A 52 11.11 -37.63 37.07
CA LEU A 52 12.04 -38.04 36.02
C LEU A 52 11.89 -37.07 34.84
N ILE A 53 12.98 -36.43 34.44
CA ILE A 53 13.01 -35.45 33.34
C ILE A 53 13.88 -36.00 32.22
N GLN A 54 13.27 -36.26 31.07
CA GLN A 54 13.96 -36.67 29.84
C GLN A 54 14.47 -35.44 29.09
N LEU A 55 15.79 -35.32 28.97
CA LEU A 55 16.51 -34.21 28.32
C LEU A 55 17.36 -34.66 27.11
N GLY A 56 17.30 -35.94 26.75
CA GLY A 56 18.05 -36.51 25.65
C GLY A 56 17.68 -35.93 24.29
N LYS A 57 18.68 -35.68 23.45
CA LYS A 57 18.52 -35.11 22.11
C LYS A 57 18.81 -36.11 21.00
N ASP A 58 19.48 -37.22 21.27
CA ASP A 58 19.79 -38.22 20.24
C ASP A 58 18.65 -39.23 20.05
N PRO A 59 18.51 -39.82 18.84
CA PRO A 59 17.47 -40.80 18.54
C PRO A 59 17.36 -41.95 19.54
N THR A 60 18.49 -42.50 20.03
CA THR A 60 18.50 -43.61 20.98
C THR A 60 17.94 -43.20 22.36
N ALA A 61 18.33 -42.03 22.86
CA ALA A 61 17.77 -41.49 24.11
C ALA A 61 16.27 -41.16 23.97
N LEU A 62 15.85 -40.58 22.84
CA LEU A 62 14.46 -40.22 22.59
C LEU A 62 13.55 -41.44 22.39
N SER A 63 14.06 -42.52 21.82
CA SER A 63 13.30 -43.77 21.62
C SER A 63 13.38 -44.70 22.83
N GLU A 64 14.44 -45.50 22.93
CA GLU A 64 14.61 -46.50 23.99
C GLU A 64 14.74 -45.85 25.37
N GLY A 65 15.47 -44.74 25.48
CA GLY A 65 15.65 -44.03 26.74
C GLY A 65 14.34 -43.51 27.33
N THR A 66 13.47 -42.91 26.50
CA THR A 66 12.14 -42.46 26.92
C THR A 66 11.27 -43.63 27.39
N ARG A 67 11.29 -44.77 26.68
CA ARG A 67 10.58 -45.99 27.11
C ARG A 67 11.05 -46.46 28.50
N LEU A 68 12.36 -46.58 28.71
CA LEU A 68 12.93 -47.04 29.98
C LEU A 68 12.59 -46.09 31.15
N LEU A 69 12.60 -44.78 30.91
CA LEU A 69 12.23 -43.80 31.94
C LEU A 69 10.74 -43.83 32.26
N LEU A 70 9.87 -44.00 31.25
CA LEU A 70 8.43 -44.13 31.45
C LEU A 70 8.07 -45.39 32.24
N GLU A 71 8.72 -46.53 31.95
CA GLU A 71 8.57 -47.78 32.71
C GLU A 71 9.03 -47.61 34.17
N LYS A 72 10.16 -46.93 34.40
CA LYS A 72 10.63 -46.62 35.75
C LYS A 72 9.68 -45.64 36.46
N ALA A 73 9.19 -44.62 35.77
CA ALA A 73 8.27 -43.63 36.33
C ALA A 73 6.96 -44.28 36.76
N GLU A 74 6.44 -45.22 35.96
CA GLU A 74 5.25 -46.02 36.28
C GLU A 74 5.49 -46.91 37.50
N GLY A 75 6.59 -47.67 37.53
CA GLY A 75 6.93 -48.53 38.66
C GLY A 75 7.21 -47.79 39.97
N GLU A 76 7.67 -46.54 39.89
CA GLU A 76 7.96 -45.68 41.05
C GLU A 76 6.82 -44.72 41.41
N LYS A 77 5.76 -44.64 40.58
CA LYS A 77 4.70 -43.62 40.65
C LYS A 77 5.24 -42.18 40.65
N ALA A 78 6.32 -41.96 39.90
CA ALA A 78 6.98 -40.67 39.76
C ALA A 78 6.32 -39.78 38.69
N GLU A 79 6.51 -38.48 38.80
CA GLU A 79 6.16 -37.53 37.73
C GLU A 79 7.14 -37.68 36.57
N PHE A 80 6.67 -37.63 35.31
CA PHE A 80 7.53 -37.72 34.14
C PHE A 80 7.41 -36.48 33.25
N ILE A 81 8.53 -35.87 32.90
CA ILE A 81 8.57 -34.68 32.03
C ILE A 81 9.41 -35.01 30.81
N LEU A 82 8.80 -34.89 29.63
CA LEU A 82 9.51 -34.93 28.37
C LEU A 82 9.82 -33.51 27.91
N VAL A 83 11.10 -33.17 27.80
CA VAL A 83 11.53 -31.93 27.16
C VAL A 83 11.64 -32.17 25.66
N SER A 84 10.69 -31.59 24.93
CA SER A 84 10.54 -31.65 23.47
C SER A 84 10.99 -30.32 22.82
N SER A 85 10.88 -30.23 21.51
CA SER A 85 11.29 -29.08 20.69
C SER A 85 10.13 -28.55 19.88
N LEU A 86 10.00 -27.23 19.76
CA LEU A 86 9.02 -26.60 18.87
C LEU A 86 9.26 -26.91 17.39
N LYS A 87 10.49 -27.32 17.01
CA LYS A 87 10.81 -27.73 15.63
C LYS A 87 10.01 -28.95 15.15
N ILE A 88 9.44 -29.73 16.07
CA ILE A 88 8.48 -30.81 15.78
C ILE A 88 7.26 -30.35 14.97
N THR A 89 6.99 -29.04 14.97
CA THR A 89 5.85 -28.45 14.27
C THR A 89 6.18 -28.00 12.84
N SER A 90 7.45 -28.08 12.43
CA SER A 90 7.91 -27.65 11.09
C SER A 90 7.74 -28.76 10.04
N LYS A 91 7.59 -28.37 8.77
CA LYS A 91 7.59 -29.33 7.64
C LYS A 91 8.94 -30.07 7.58
N MET A 92 8.90 -31.39 7.38
CA MET A 92 10.06 -32.27 7.46
C MET A 92 10.86 -32.23 6.16
N GLU A 93 12.08 -31.70 6.20
CA GLU A 93 13.01 -31.71 5.06
C GLU A 93 14.44 -31.99 5.55
N ALA A 94 15.20 -32.76 4.76
CA ALA A 94 16.53 -33.34 5.01
C ALA A 94 16.60 -34.63 5.88
N THR A 95 17.29 -35.65 5.35
CA THR A 95 17.40 -37.01 5.88
C THR A 95 17.96 -37.15 7.31
N LYS A 96 18.75 -36.19 7.81
CA LYS A 96 19.27 -36.19 9.20
C LYS A 96 18.33 -35.53 10.21
N GLU A 97 17.60 -34.47 9.83
CA GLU A 97 16.59 -33.85 10.71
C GLU A 97 15.37 -34.76 10.85
N VAL A 98 15.01 -35.49 9.80
CA VAL A 98 13.90 -36.46 9.78
C VAL A 98 14.02 -37.48 10.92
N LEU A 99 15.20 -38.12 11.10
CA LEU A 99 15.37 -39.13 12.15
C LEU A 99 15.21 -38.55 13.57
N TYR A 100 15.73 -37.34 13.81
CA TYR A 100 15.59 -36.65 15.09
C TYR A 100 14.13 -36.29 15.37
N LEU A 101 13.44 -35.68 14.39
CA LEU A 101 12.04 -35.28 14.53
C LEU A 101 11.11 -36.48 14.70
N GLU A 102 11.32 -37.57 13.96
CA GLU A 102 10.57 -38.83 14.14
C GLU A 102 10.79 -39.45 15.51
N SER A 103 12.03 -39.47 15.99
CA SER A 103 12.33 -39.97 17.34
C SER A 103 11.64 -39.12 18.42
N LEU A 104 11.54 -37.82 18.20
CA LEU A 104 10.85 -36.88 19.10
C LEU A 104 9.32 -37.05 19.05
N HIS A 105 8.74 -37.22 17.86
CA HIS A 105 7.33 -37.58 17.67
C HIS A 105 6.99 -38.89 18.37
N PHE A 106 7.85 -39.90 18.24
CA PHE A 106 7.72 -41.17 18.93
C PHE A 106 7.74 -40.98 20.46
N ALA A 107 8.69 -40.20 20.99
CA ALA A 107 8.80 -39.91 22.42
C ALA A 107 7.55 -39.20 22.98
N GLU A 108 7.02 -38.19 22.28
CA GLU A 108 5.79 -37.50 22.68
C GLU A 108 4.58 -38.45 22.65
N THR A 109 4.48 -39.27 21.62
CA THR A 109 3.39 -40.24 21.46
C THR A 109 3.42 -41.28 22.57
N LEU A 110 4.60 -41.82 22.88
CA LEU A 110 4.80 -42.79 23.94
C LEU A 110 4.46 -42.20 25.31
N THR A 111 4.85 -40.95 25.56
CA THR A 111 4.54 -40.24 26.82
C THR A 111 3.03 -40.05 27.01
N LYS A 112 2.31 -39.67 25.94
CA LYS A 112 0.84 -39.57 25.94
C LYS A 112 0.18 -40.92 26.19
N GLN A 113 0.67 -41.97 25.55
CA GLN A 113 0.17 -43.34 25.73
C GLN A 113 0.31 -43.81 27.18
N PHE A 114 1.45 -43.56 27.83
CA PHE A 114 1.65 -43.94 29.24
C PHE A 114 0.72 -43.18 30.20
N HIS A 115 0.48 -41.89 29.93
CA HIS A 115 -0.51 -41.11 30.68
C HIS A 115 -1.92 -41.71 30.54
N GLN A 116 -2.35 -41.95 29.29
CA GLN A 116 -3.68 -42.47 28.99
C GLN A 116 -3.91 -43.88 29.53
N LYS A 117 -2.89 -44.76 29.42
CA LYS A 117 -3.02 -46.18 29.77
C LYS A 117 -2.79 -46.48 31.24
N TYR A 118 -1.80 -45.83 31.87
CA TYR A 118 -1.37 -46.14 33.24
C TYR A 118 -1.70 -45.02 34.24
N GLY A 119 -2.31 -43.92 33.81
CA GLY A 119 -2.58 -42.77 34.67
C GLY A 119 -1.30 -42.08 35.18
N LEU A 120 -0.17 -42.30 34.51
CA LEU A 120 1.11 -41.73 34.88
C LEU A 120 1.05 -40.20 34.78
N LYS A 121 1.55 -39.48 35.79
CA LYS A 121 1.60 -38.02 35.81
C LYS A 121 2.67 -37.53 34.84
N THR A 122 2.27 -37.04 33.67
CA THR A 122 3.20 -36.61 32.63
C THR A 122 3.02 -35.15 32.25
N ALA A 123 4.08 -34.53 31.73
CA ALA A 123 4.03 -33.27 30.99
C ALA A 123 4.99 -33.31 29.80
N ILE A 124 4.56 -32.77 28.66
CA ILE A 124 5.43 -32.57 27.49
C ILE A 124 5.70 -31.07 27.39
N LEU A 125 6.96 -30.66 27.52
CA LEU A 125 7.38 -29.26 27.40
C LEU A 125 8.14 -29.04 26.10
N ARG A 126 7.54 -28.32 25.14
CA ARG A 126 8.18 -27.91 23.89
C ARG A 126 8.95 -26.62 24.09
N LEU A 127 10.26 -26.69 23.93
CA LEU A 127 11.14 -25.53 23.98
C LEU A 127 11.48 -25.04 22.56
N PRO A 128 11.59 -23.72 22.34
CA PRO A 128 12.14 -23.13 21.12
C PRO A 128 13.65 -23.40 21.00
N THR A 129 14.29 -22.86 19.96
CA THR A 129 15.74 -22.92 19.82
C THR A 129 16.41 -22.25 21.03
N ILE A 130 17.21 -23.02 21.78
CA ILE A 130 17.87 -22.54 22.99
C ILE A 130 19.25 -22.01 22.63
N PHE A 131 19.63 -20.87 23.21
CA PHE A 131 20.95 -20.27 23.04
C PHE A 131 21.45 -19.67 24.36
N GLY A 132 22.76 -19.52 24.49
CA GLY A 132 23.38 -18.96 25.69
C GLY A 132 24.81 -19.46 25.92
N PRO A 133 25.50 -18.94 26.94
CA PRO A 133 26.84 -19.41 27.33
C PRO A 133 26.91 -20.92 27.51
N GLY A 134 27.86 -21.57 26.83
CA GLY A 134 28.09 -23.01 26.92
C GLY A 134 27.14 -23.90 26.09
N ILE A 135 26.14 -23.33 25.41
CA ILE A 135 25.38 -24.05 24.39
C ILE A 135 26.18 -24.03 23.09
N PRO A 136 26.45 -25.19 22.45
CA PRO A 136 27.14 -25.23 21.16
C PRO A 136 26.40 -24.37 20.12
N LEU A 137 27.12 -23.49 19.42
CA LEU A 137 26.51 -22.60 18.43
C LEU A 137 25.88 -23.39 17.27
N THR A 138 26.41 -24.56 16.94
CA THR A 138 25.81 -25.48 15.97
C THR A 138 24.43 -26.00 16.38
N GLU A 139 24.07 -25.93 17.66
CA GLU A 139 22.74 -26.31 18.18
C GLU A 139 21.78 -25.12 18.29
N SER A 140 22.28 -23.88 18.14
CA SER A 140 21.48 -22.65 18.26
C SER A 140 20.85 -22.21 16.92
N GLY A 141 20.69 -23.14 15.98
CA GLY A 141 20.08 -22.89 14.67
C GLY A 141 20.76 -21.76 13.89
N THR A 142 19.97 -20.97 13.15
CA THR A 142 20.46 -19.88 12.31
C THR A 142 21.18 -18.80 13.13
N LEU A 143 20.71 -18.50 14.34
CA LEU A 143 21.39 -17.58 15.25
C LEU A 143 22.83 -18.02 15.53
N GLY A 144 23.04 -19.31 15.78
CA GLY A 144 24.37 -19.86 16.04
C GLY A 144 25.31 -19.76 14.84
N HIS A 145 24.80 -20.05 13.63
CA HIS A 145 25.55 -19.86 12.37
C HIS A 145 26.00 -18.40 12.20
N LEU A 146 25.07 -17.46 12.37
CA LEU A 146 25.36 -16.03 12.24
C LEU A 146 26.34 -15.55 13.33
N ILE A 147 26.25 -16.07 14.55
CA ILE A 147 27.23 -15.78 15.62
C ILE A 147 28.61 -16.33 15.24
N LEU A 148 28.71 -17.51 14.63
CA LEU A 148 29.98 -18.07 14.16
C LEU A 148 30.62 -17.19 13.07
N GLU A 149 29.86 -16.78 12.06
CA GLU A 149 30.36 -15.87 11.02
C GLU A 149 30.75 -14.51 11.60
N PHE A 150 29.92 -13.98 12.50
CA PHE A 150 30.18 -12.73 13.23
C PHE A 150 31.49 -12.75 14.03
N THR A 151 31.90 -13.94 14.51
CA THR A 151 33.09 -14.13 15.35
C THR A 151 34.29 -14.73 14.62
N SER A 152 34.14 -15.19 13.36
CA SER A 152 35.23 -15.83 12.62
C SER A 152 36.30 -14.83 12.15
N GLU A 153 37.54 -14.98 12.60
CA GLU A 153 38.70 -14.27 12.04
C GLU A 153 39.18 -14.97 10.77
N SER A 154 38.49 -14.76 9.64
CA SER A 154 39.01 -15.25 8.36
C SER A 154 40.12 -14.32 7.85
N PRO A 155 41.26 -14.84 7.32
CA PRO A 155 42.36 -14.04 6.76
C PRO A 155 41.97 -13.19 5.53
N LYS A 156 40.73 -13.32 5.04
CA LYS A 156 40.12 -12.51 3.97
C LYS A 156 39.00 -11.57 4.46
N GLY A 157 38.89 -11.33 5.77
CA GLY A 157 37.91 -10.41 6.35
C GLY A 157 36.55 -11.05 6.61
N GLY A 158 36.31 -11.50 7.84
CA GLY A 158 35.00 -11.93 8.35
C GLY A 158 34.05 -10.75 8.55
N THR A 159 33.73 -10.04 7.48
CA THR A 159 32.74 -8.96 7.45
C THR A 159 31.45 -9.40 6.79
N VAL A 160 31.21 -10.69 6.56
CA VAL A 160 30.01 -11.16 5.85
C VAL A 160 29.21 -12.09 6.75
N LEU A 161 27.94 -11.75 6.95
CA LEU A 161 26.91 -12.61 7.51
C LEU A 161 26.10 -13.18 6.35
N THR A 162 26.19 -14.49 6.16
CA THR A 162 25.53 -15.19 5.07
C THR A 162 24.13 -15.61 5.51
N ILE A 163 23.13 -15.09 4.83
CA ILE A 163 21.74 -15.52 4.95
C ILE A 163 21.44 -16.45 3.77
N TYR A 164 21.13 -17.70 4.04
CA TYR A 164 20.65 -18.62 3.00
C TYR A 164 19.17 -18.35 2.69
N GLY A 165 18.82 -18.23 1.42
CA GLY A 165 17.46 -17.85 0.99
C GLY A 165 17.16 -16.36 1.14
N GLU A 166 15.90 -16.00 1.36
CA GLU A 166 15.44 -14.60 1.48
C GLU A 166 15.52 -14.04 2.91
N GLY A 167 15.92 -14.84 3.91
CA GLY A 167 16.01 -14.40 5.31
C GLY A 167 14.67 -14.19 6.04
N LYS A 168 13.58 -14.65 5.43
CA LYS A 168 12.20 -14.53 5.94
C LYS A 168 11.79 -15.61 6.94
N ASP A 169 12.63 -16.60 7.22
CA ASP A 169 12.33 -17.66 8.18
C ASP A 169 12.22 -17.08 9.59
N HIS A 170 11.15 -17.42 10.30
CA HIS A 170 10.89 -16.96 11.67
C HIS A 170 11.09 -18.11 12.65
N ASP A 171 11.97 -17.92 13.63
CA ASP A 171 12.17 -18.89 14.71
C ASP A 171 12.03 -18.21 16.08
N TYR A 172 11.61 -18.99 17.07
CA TYR A 172 11.59 -18.58 18.45
C TYR A 172 12.95 -18.91 19.08
N TYR A 173 13.45 -18.00 19.89
CA TYR A 173 14.69 -18.18 20.63
C TYR A 173 14.43 -17.98 22.11
N LEU A 174 14.95 -18.89 22.93
CA LEU A 174 14.87 -18.77 24.38
C LEU A 174 16.25 -18.86 25.00
N TYR A 175 16.54 -17.90 25.87
CA TYR A 175 17.82 -17.85 26.56
C TYR A 175 17.94 -18.98 27.59
N LEU A 176 19.15 -19.51 27.74
CA LEU A 176 19.48 -20.67 28.57
C LEU A 176 18.87 -20.68 29.97
N THR A 177 18.91 -19.56 30.70
CA THR A 177 18.38 -19.49 32.07
C THR A 177 16.86 -19.53 32.10
N ASP A 178 16.20 -18.93 31.10
CA ASP A 178 14.74 -18.96 30.97
C ASP A 178 14.28 -20.37 30.57
N ALA A 179 15.03 -21.07 29.72
CA ALA A 179 14.77 -22.47 29.39
C ALA A 179 14.87 -23.39 30.62
N ALA A 180 15.88 -23.20 31.46
CA ALA A 180 16.03 -23.94 32.70
C ALA A 180 14.87 -23.68 33.68
N GLU A 181 14.42 -22.43 33.77
CA GLU A 181 13.26 -22.05 34.58
C GLU A 181 11.96 -22.69 34.04
N ALA A 182 11.78 -22.73 32.72
CA ALA A 182 10.63 -23.39 32.09
C ALA A 182 10.57 -24.90 32.41
N VAL A 183 11.69 -25.60 32.32
CA VAL A 183 11.78 -27.04 32.67
C VAL A 183 11.41 -27.26 34.14
N LYS A 184 11.83 -26.36 35.04
CA LYS A 184 11.44 -26.41 36.45
C LYS A 184 9.94 -26.17 36.62
N MET A 185 9.38 -25.16 35.98
CA MET A 185 7.95 -24.84 36.04
C MET A 185 7.08 -25.98 35.49
N ALA A 186 7.57 -26.78 34.55
CA ALA A 186 6.85 -27.93 34.01
C ALA A 186 6.49 -29.00 35.08
N THR A 187 7.25 -29.07 36.19
CA THR A 187 6.91 -29.96 37.31
C THR A 187 5.57 -29.62 37.98
N ALA A 188 5.16 -28.36 37.92
CA ALA A 188 3.89 -27.92 38.51
C ALA A 188 2.68 -28.38 37.68
N VAL A 189 2.84 -28.58 36.37
CA VAL A 189 1.76 -28.94 35.45
C VAL A 189 1.68 -30.44 35.16
N ALA A 190 2.73 -31.21 35.45
CA ALA A 190 2.74 -32.67 35.33
C ALA A 190 1.62 -33.37 36.13
N ASN A 191 1.07 -32.70 37.14
CA ASN A 191 0.02 -33.21 38.02
C ASN A 191 -1.42 -32.91 37.57
N LYS A 192 -1.63 -31.97 36.66
CA LYS A 192 -2.98 -31.44 36.42
C LYS A 192 -3.65 -31.98 35.15
N GLU A 193 -2.93 -32.15 34.04
CA GLU A 193 -3.62 -32.33 32.74
C GLU A 193 -2.94 -33.24 31.69
N GLY A 194 -1.75 -33.83 31.94
CA GLY A 194 -1.13 -34.71 30.92
C GLY A 194 -0.84 -34.01 29.57
N GLY A 195 -0.73 -32.69 29.60
CA GLY A 195 -0.79 -31.82 28.43
C GLY A 195 0.55 -31.59 27.72
N VAL A 196 0.43 -31.02 26.52
CA VAL A 196 1.57 -30.51 25.74
C VAL A 196 1.65 -29.00 25.94
N PHE A 197 2.73 -28.55 26.57
CA PHE A 197 2.99 -27.15 26.88
C PHE A 197 4.13 -26.61 26.02
N PHE A 198 4.16 -25.30 25.80
CA PHE A 198 5.31 -24.60 25.22
C PHE A 198 5.77 -23.44 26.11
N ALA A 199 7.07 -23.15 26.07
CA ALA A 199 7.66 -21.99 26.74
C ALA A 199 8.46 -21.18 25.73
N ALA A 200 7.87 -20.13 25.19
CA ALA A 200 8.48 -19.28 24.16
C ALA A 200 8.34 -17.79 24.50
N ALA A 201 9.23 -16.97 23.93
CA ALA A 201 9.09 -15.52 23.94
C ALA A 201 7.84 -15.10 23.13
N PRO A 202 7.25 -13.91 23.39
CA PRO A 202 5.97 -13.50 22.78
C PRO A 202 6.03 -13.27 21.26
N THR A 203 7.22 -13.08 20.70
CA THR A 203 7.40 -12.79 19.27
C THR A 203 8.58 -13.60 18.70
N PRO A 204 8.43 -14.25 17.53
CA PRO A 204 9.55 -14.88 16.84
C PRO A 204 10.41 -13.82 16.15
N PHE A 205 11.61 -14.22 15.71
CA PHE A 205 12.56 -13.34 15.03
C PHE A 205 12.93 -13.91 13.67
N SER A 206 12.99 -13.04 12.65
CA SER A 206 13.46 -13.45 11.33
C SER A 206 14.98 -13.57 11.28
N THR A 207 15.49 -14.43 10.39
CA THR A 207 16.93 -14.55 10.13
C THR A 207 17.58 -13.20 9.79
N THR A 208 16.93 -12.39 8.96
CA THR A 208 17.39 -11.02 8.65
C THR A 208 17.44 -10.14 9.89
N THR A 209 16.41 -10.17 10.75
CA THR A 209 16.39 -9.38 11.98
C THR A 209 17.57 -9.72 12.89
N ILE A 210 17.91 -11.01 12.99
CA ILE A 210 19.03 -11.49 13.82
C ILE A 210 20.38 -11.01 13.25
N ALA A 211 20.56 -11.11 11.93
CA ALA A 211 21.76 -10.62 11.25
C ALA A 211 21.93 -9.12 11.46
N GLU A 212 20.86 -8.32 11.29
CA GLU A 212 20.89 -6.87 11.53
C GLU A 212 21.25 -6.53 12.99
N MET A 213 20.73 -7.28 13.97
CA MET A 213 21.10 -7.10 15.38
C MET A 213 22.61 -7.36 15.60
N LEU A 214 23.18 -8.38 14.95
CA LEU A 214 24.61 -8.66 15.03
C LEU A 214 25.46 -7.56 14.35
N VAL A 215 25.04 -7.07 13.17
CA VAL A 215 25.67 -5.92 12.51
C VAL A 215 25.69 -4.69 13.44
N GLU A 216 24.57 -4.40 14.09
CA GLU A 216 24.46 -3.31 15.06
C GLU A 216 25.45 -3.49 16.23
N MET A 217 25.52 -4.70 16.81
CA MET A 217 26.46 -5.05 17.89
C MET A 217 27.94 -5.00 17.46
N GLY A 218 28.24 -5.30 16.20
CA GLY A 218 29.57 -5.21 15.60
C GLY A 218 30.03 -3.78 15.28
N GLY A 219 29.13 -2.80 15.46
CA GLY A 219 29.37 -1.40 15.11
C GLY A 219 29.23 -1.10 13.62
N GLY A 220 28.49 -1.94 12.87
CA GLY A 220 28.22 -1.77 11.44
C GLY A 220 29.32 -2.27 10.50
N ARG A 221 30.25 -3.09 10.99
CA ARG A 221 31.41 -3.58 10.21
C ARG A 221 31.13 -4.86 9.42
N HIS A 222 29.96 -5.45 9.63
CA HIS A 222 29.53 -6.67 8.95
C HIS A 222 28.47 -6.31 7.91
N GLU A 223 28.59 -6.89 6.72
CA GLU A 223 27.66 -6.87 5.60
C GLU A 223 26.80 -8.13 5.64
N ILE A 224 25.57 -8.01 5.16
CA ILE A 224 24.64 -9.14 5.07
C ILE A 224 24.58 -9.57 3.61
N HIS A 225 24.95 -10.82 3.32
CA HIS A 225 24.91 -11.38 1.97
C HIS A 225 23.85 -12.47 1.90
N TYR A 226 22.94 -12.35 0.94
CA TYR A 226 21.92 -13.35 0.68
C TYR A 226 22.44 -14.37 -0.32
N HIS A 227 22.55 -15.63 0.09
CA HIS A 227 23.00 -16.73 -0.76
C HIS A 227 21.80 -17.49 -1.31
N LYS A 228 21.75 -17.63 -2.64
CA LYS A 228 20.73 -18.39 -3.39
C LYS A 228 20.92 -19.92 -3.26
N GLY A 229 21.15 -20.41 -2.04
CA GLY A 229 21.13 -21.84 -1.76
C GLY A 229 19.74 -22.43 -2.01
N LEU A 230 19.66 -23.75 -2.22
CA LEU A 230 18.43 -24.54 -2.36
C LEU A 230 17.63 -24.55 -1.03
N VAL A 231 17.12 -23.41 -0.61
CA VAL A 231 16.21 -23.30 0.53
C VAL A 231 14.87 -22.84 -0.04
N GLU A 232 13.94 -23.78 -0.17
CA GLU A 232 12.53 -23.49 -0.45
C GLU A 232 11.95 -22.63 0.70
N GLY A 233 10.93 -21.85 0.38
CA GLY A 233 10.53 -20.66 1.13
C GLY A 233 10.24 -20.84 2.63
N GLY A 234 10.44 -19.73 3.36
CA GLY A 234 9.90 -19.42 4.69
C GLY A 234 9.54 -20.59 5.61
N ARG A 235 10.48 -21.12 6.39
CA ARG A 235 10.21 -22.05 7.50
C ARG A 235 9.53 -21.28 8.64
N GLU A 236 8.28 -21.65 8.95
CA GLU A 236 7.51 -21.06 10.06
C GLU A 236 7.29 -22.09 11.18
N VAL A 237 7.78 -21.80 12.39
CA VAL A 237 7.59 -22.63 13.58
C VAL A 237 6.28 -22.26 14.28
N GLN A 238 5.35 -23.21 14.39
CA GLN A 238 4.04 -22.98 15.00
C GLN A 238 4.06 -23.27 16.51
N LEU A 239 3.44 -22.39 17.31
CA LEU A 239 3.22 -22.63 18.74
C LEU A 239 2.05 -23.61 18.92
N LYS A 240 2.34 -24.92 18.90
CA LYS A 240 1.35 -25.98 19.17
C LYS A 240 1.45 -26.48 20.61
N GLY A 241 0.33 -26.48 21.32
CA GLY A 241 0.22 -26.81 22.74
C GLY A 241 -0.30 -25.62 23.54
N GLU A 242 -0.34 -25.74 24.86
CA GLU A 242 -0.73 -24.66 25.76
C GLU A 242 0.50 -23.86 26.22
N ALA A 243 0.35 -22.55 26.41
CA ALA A 243 1.43 -21.76 26.99
C ALA A 243 1.69 -22.21 28.44
N LEU A 244 2.95 -22.44 28.80
CA LEU A 244 3.31 -22.87 30.15
C LEU A 244 2.82 -21.83 31.19
N PRO A 245 1.89 -22.19 32.10
CA PRO A 245 1.24 -21.23 32.97
C PRO A 245 2.23 -20.45 33.84
N GLY A 246 2.10 -19.11 33.82
CA GLY A 246 2.95 -18.20 34.59
C GLY A 246 4.36 -18.00 34.04
N PHE A 247 4.75 -18.71 32.99
CA PHE A 247 6.07 -18.55 32.36
C PHE A 247 6.15 -17.21 31.62
N LYS A 248 7.24 -16.46 31.85
CA LYS A 248 7.59 -15.26 31.10
C LYS A 248 9.10 -15.24 30.87
N SER A 249 9.53 -15.12 29.62
CA SER A 249 10.94 -14.90 29.30
C SER A 249 11.41 -13.57 29.92
N GLN A 250 12.52 -13.63 30.64
CA GLN A 250 13.12 -12.50 31.36
C GLN A 250 14.26 -11.89 30.55
N VAL A 251 15.00 -12.71 29.80
CA VAL A 251 16.19 -12.27 29.07
C VAL A 251 15.82 -12.00 27.62
N SER A 252 15.95 -10.74 27.20
CA SER A 252 15.72 -10.35 25.81
C SER A 252 16.72 -11.01 24.85
N LEU A 253 16.34 -11.23 23.59
CA LEU A 253 17.23 -11.81 22.57
C LEU A 253 18.56 -11.04 22.46
N LYS A 254 18.50 -9.70 22.41
CA LYS A 254 19.67 -8.80 22.32
C LYS A 254 20.62 -9.00 23.50
N GLU A 255 20.08 -9.05 24.72
CA GLU A 255 20.87 -9.27 25.93
C GLU A 255 21.48 -10.67 25.98
N GLY A 256 20.70 -11.70 25.62
CA GLY A 256 21.18 -13.07 25.57
C GLY A 256 22.33 -13.25 24.58
N ILE A 257 22.26 -12.62 23.40
CA ILE A 257 23.31 -12.68 22.37
C ILE A 257 24.58 -12.03 22.90
N LEU A 258 24.47 -10.87 23.54
CA LEU A 258 25.61 -10.18 24.14
C LEU A 258 26.30 -11.03 25.21
N GLN A 259 25.53 -11.71 26.08
CA GLN A 259 26.08 -12.61 27.08
C GLN A 259 26.72 -13.85 26.46
N THR A 260 26.14 -14.37 25.37
CA THR A 260 26.70 -15.50 24.61
C THR A 260 28.04 -15.14 23.99
N LEU A 261 28.12 -13.98 23.32
CA LEU A 261 29.36 -13.46 22.72
C LEU A 261 30.46 -13.22 23.76
N LYS A 262 30.12 -12.70 24.94
CA LYS A 262 31.08 -12.47 26.03
C LYS A 262 31.67 -13.76 26.61
N ALA A 263 30.95 -14.87 26.48
CA ALA A 263 31.36 -16.17 27.03
C ALA A 263 32.17 -17.02 26.04
N LEU A 264 32.37 -16.56 24.79
CA LEU A 264 33.19 -17.27 23.81
C LEU A 264 34.70 -17.16 24.18
N PRO A 265 35.52 -18.18 23.87
CA PRO A 265 36.94 -18.20 24.22
C PRO A 265 37.71 -17.00 23.63
N ALA A 266 38.62 -16.40 24.41
CA ALA A 266 39.49 -15.33 23.93
C ALA A 266 40.38 -15.84 22.77
N GLY A 267 40.11 -15.34 21.57
CA GLY A 267 40.67 -15.83 20.30
C GLY A 267 39.62 -15.98 19.19
N SER A 268 38.33 -15.92 19.51
CA SER A 268 37.22 -15.98 18.54
C SER A 268 36.82 -14.60 17.99
N GLY A 269 37.76 -13.68 17.72
CA GLY A 269 37.54 -12.50 16.87
C GLY A 269 36.32 -11.60 17.09
N ALA A 270 35.65 -11.67 18.25
CA ALA A 270 34.45 -10.90 18.53
C ALA A 270 34.85 -9.44 18.72
N SER A 271 35.04 -8.74 17.60
CA SER A 271 35.24 -7.31 17.62
C SER A 271 33.87 -6.69 17.88
N LEU A 272 33.49 -6.63 19.15
CA LEU A 272 32.39 -5.80 19.61
C LEU A 272 32.83 -4.36 19.38
N GLY A 273 32.10 -3.63 18.54
CA GLY A 273 32.43 -2.26 18.19
C GLY A 273 32.34 -1.37 19.43
N GLN A 274 33.48 -1.10 20.09
CA GLN A 274 33.58 0.05 20.98
C GLN A 274 33.53 1.31 20.12
N LYS A 275 32.35 1.91 19.95
CA LYS A 275 32.27 3.35 19.75
C LYS A 275 32.71 4.02 21.06
N LYS A 276 34.02 4.08 21.29
CA LYS A 276 34.61 5.15 22.09
C LYS A 276 34.56 6.40 21.22
N TRP A 277 33.73 7.32 21.68
CA TRP A 277 33.87 8.76 21.50
C TRP A 277 35.34 9.12 21.18
N ARG A 278 35.58 9.79 20.05
CA ARG A 278 36.85 10.48 19.85
C ARG A 278 36.95 11.58 20.92
N SER A 279 37.68 11.31 22.00
CA SER A 279 38.37 12.38 22.72
C SER A 279 39.68 12.61 21.98
N THR A 280 39.85 13.81 21.43
CA THR A 280 41.16 14.34 21.07
C THR A 280 42.00 14.45 22.34
N THR A 281 43.04 13.63 22.47
CA THR A 281 44.16 13.94 23.36
C THR A 281 45.32 14.44 22.51
N ARG A 282 45.46 15.77 22.42
CA ARG A 282 46.80 16.39 22.47
C ARG A 282 47.53 15.81 23.68
N ALA A 283 48.86 15.70 23.57
CA ALA A 283 49.74 15.30 24.65
C ALA A 283 49.27 15.84 26.01
N LEU A 284 48.92 14.94 26.93
CA LEU A 284 48.82 15.29 28.33
C LEU A 284 50.24 15.42 28.85
N VAL A 285 50.69 16.69 28.91
CA VAL A 285 51.33 17.23 30.10
C VAL A 285 50.75 16.53 31.34
N HIS A 286 51.60 16.11 32.28
CA HIS A 286 51.17 15.65 33.60
C HIS A 286 50.25 16.71 34.27
N LEU A 287 48.95 16.61 34.04
CA LEU A 287 47.94 17.41 34.70
C LEU A 287 47.59 16.71 36.01
N HIS A 288 48.08 17.27 37.10
CA HIS A 288 47.52 17.03 38.43
C HIS A 288 46.01 17.26 38.36
N LEU A 289 45.20 16.21 38.48
CA LEU A 289 43.78 16.37 38.79
C LEU A 289 43.71 17.03 40.17
N PRO A 290 43.18 18.25 40.30
CA PRO A 290 42.85 18.75 41.63
C PRO A 290 41.81 17.80 42.19
N ARG A 291 41.97 17.37 43.45
CA ARG A 291 40.91 16.69 44.20
C ARG A 291 39.66 17.58 44.14
N LEU A 292 38.73 17.28 43.24
CA LEU A 292 37.45 17.95 43.16
C LEU A 292 36.67 17.53 44.41
N ARG A 293 36.60 18.44 45.38
CA ARG A 293 35.66 18.31 46.50
C ARG A 293 34.25 18.17 45.92
N PRO A 294 33.36 17.37 46.56
CA PRO A 294 31.97 17.26 46.13
C PRO A 294 31.39 18.66 45.92
N PRO A 295 30.62 18.89 44.85
CA PRO A 295 30.04 20.20 44.58
C PRO A 295 29.26 20.64 45.83
N SER A 296 29.45 21.90 46.24
CA SER A 296 28.69 22.45 47.36
C SER A 296 27.19 22.27 47.09
N GLN A 297 26.38 22.10 48.13
CA GLN A 297 24.92 21.93 48.02
C GLN A 297 24.30 22.92 47.02
N ARG A 298 24.78 24.17 46.97
CA ARG A 298 24.36 25.18 46.00
C ARG A 298 24.61 24.82 44.53
N ARG A 299 25.73 24.19 44.16
CA ARG A 299 26.01 23.76 42.78
C ARG A 299 25.17 22.55 42.37
N ILE A 300 24.90 21.62 43.30
CA ILE A 300 23.98 20.51 43.06
C ILE A 300 22.56 21.03 42.82
N ILE A 301 22.12 22.01 43.62
CA ILE A 301 20.84 22.69 43.44
C ILE A 301 20.80 23.43 42.10
N GLN A 302 21.87 24.14 41.70
CA GLN A 302 21.93 24.83 40.41
C GLN A 302 21.88 23.86 39.21
N LEU A 303 22.62 22.74 39.26
CA LEU A 303 22.54 21.69 38.25
C LEU A 303 21.18 20.99 38.23
N GLY A 304 20.57 20.78 39.41
CA GLY A 304 19.21 20.28 39.55
C GLY A 304 18.19 21.23 38.93
N ILE A 305 18.32 22.54 39.13
CA ILE A 305 17.47 23.57 38.53
C ILE A 305 17.66 23.60 37.00
N VAL A 306 18.89 23.55 36.50
CA VAL A 306 19.16 23.49 35.06
C VAL A 306 18.54 22.22 34.45
N LEU A 307 18.75 21.04 35.04
CA LEU A 307 18.13 19.80 34.57
C LEU A 307 16.61 19.83 34.67
N LEU A 308 16.04 20.46 35.69
CA LEU A 308 14.60 20.60 35.85
C LEU A 308 14.02 21.54 34.77
N VAL A 309 14.72 22.64 34.45
CA VAL A 309 14.36 23.58 33.37
C VAL A 309 14.51 22.96 31.98
N PHE A 310 15.53 22.12 31.75
CA PHE A 310 15.78 21.46 30.46
C PHE A 310 15.10 20.10 30.29
N SER A 311 14.63 19.47 31.36
CA SER A 311 13.94 18.17 31.31
C SER A 311 12.72 18.14 30.36
N PRO A 312 11.90 19.20 30.23
CA PRO A 312 10.79 19.21 29.28
C PRO A 312 11.28 19.22 27.84
N PHE A 313 12.38 19.93 27.54
CA PHE A 313 12.99 19.96 26.20
C PHE A 313 13.65 18.62 25.84
N LEU A 314 14.32 17.98 26.79
CA LEU A 314 14.89 16.64 26.61
C LEU A 314 13.78 15.58 26.41
N TYR A 315 12.68 15.69 27.15
CA TYR A 315 11.50 14.85 26.97
C TYR A 315 10.88 15.03 25.57
N LEU A 316 10.62 16.28 25.16
CA LEU A 316 10.09 16.60 23.82
C LEU A 316 11.02 16.08 22.71
N GLY A 317 12.33 16.35 22.81
CA GLY A 317 13.32 15.89 21.83
C GLY A 317 13.41 14.37 21.74
N GLY A 318 13.37 13.68 22.88
CA GLY A 318 13.35 12.21 22.92
C GLY A 318 12.12 11.60 22.26
N ARG A 319 10.93 12.16 22.52
CA ARG A 319 9.67 11.72 21.89
C ARG A 319 9.68 11.95 20.38
N VAL A 320 10.11 13.13 19.92
CA VAL A 320 10.22 13.42 18.48
C VAL A 320 11.21 12.47 17.80
N ALA A 321 12.35 12.16 18.44
CA ALA A 321 13.30 11.19 17.92
C ALA A 321 12.69 9.78 17.77
N LEU A 322 11.87 9.35 18.74
CA LEU A 322 11.18 8.06 18.67
C LEU A 322 10.10 8.03 17.57
N VAL A 323 9.32 9.11 17.41
CA VAL A 323 8.38 9.25 16.28
C VAL A 323 9.12 9.09 14.96
N SER A 324 10.21 9.84 14.77
CA SER A 324 11.04 9.77 13.55
C SER A 324 11.61 8.38 13.32
N TYR A 325 12.09 7.70 14.38
CA TYR A 325 12.59 6.33 14.29
C TYR A 325 11.53 5.36 13.75
N HIS A 326 10.30 5.43 14.25
CA HIS A 326 9.21 4.58 13.78
C HIS A 326 8.77 4.94 12.36
N LEU A 327 8.71 6.22 12.00
CA LEU A 327 8.37 6.67 10.65
C LEU A 327 9.38 6.21 9.60
N LEU A 328 10.68 6.20 9.92
CA LEU A 328 11.73 5.77 9.00
C LEU A 328 11.65 4.28 8.63
N LYS A 329 11.00 3.45 9.46
CA LYS A 329 10.80 2.01 9.19
C LYS A 329 9.61 1.71 8.27
N LEU A 330 8.63 2.62 8.21
CA LEU A 330 7.39 2.38 7.45
C LEU A 330 7.65 2.06 5.98
N PRO A 331 8.46 2.84 5.22
CA PRO A 331 8.68 2.55 3.80
C PRO A 331 9.30 1.17 3.55
N GLN A 332 10.27 0.77 4.39
CA GLN A 332 10.92 -0.54 4.27
C GLN A 332 9.93 -1.70 4.52
N GLN A 333 9.06 -1.56 5.53
CA GLN A 333 8.05 -2.57 5.84
C GLN A 333 6.95 -2.65 4.78
N LEU A 334 6.53 -1.50 4.23
CA LEU A 334 5.56 -1.47 3.12
C LEU A 334 6.14 -2.11 1.84
N ASN A 335 7.39 -1.81 1.51
CA ASN A 335 8.06 -2.36 0.32
C ASN A 335 8.27 -3.89 0.43
N SER A 336 8.32 -4.42 1.64
CA SER A 336 8.43 -5.86 1.91
C SER A 336 7.07 -6.54 2.13
N PHE A 337 5.96 -5.82 1.94
CA PHE A 337 4.59 -6.28 2.22
C PHE A 337 4.40 -6.78 3.67
N ASN A 338 5.24 -6.34 4.61
CA ASN A 338 5.09 -6.63 6.02
C ASN A 338 4.08 -5.66 6.65
N PHE A 339 2.79 -5.86 6.32
CA PHE A 339 1.71 -4.98 6.75
C PHE A 339 1.55 -4.93 8.27
N GLN A 340 1.72 -6.06 8.96
CA GLN A 340 1.67 -6.10 10.43
C GLN A 340 2.82 -5.29 11.06
N GLY A 341 4.04 -5.43 10.53
CA GLY A 341 5.19 -4.65 10.97
C GLY A 341 5.00 -3.16 10.73
N ALA A 342 4.47 -2.79 9.55
CA ALA A 342 4.15 -1.41 9.22
C ALA A 342 3.05 -0.84 10.14
N ALA A 343 1.99 -1.60 10.42
CA ALA A 343 0.92 -1.23 11.35
C ALA A 343 1.46 -1.03 12.78
N TRP A 344 2.40 -1.87 13.22
CA TRP A 344 3.06 -1.72 14.51
C TRP A 344 3.91 -0.45 14.59
N SER A 345 4.69 -0.15 13.54
CA SER A 345 5.49 1.08 13.47
C SER A 345 4.60 2.33 13.48
N ALA A 346 3.51 2.34 12.69
CA ALA A 346 2.54 3.42 12.67
C ALA A 346 1.87 3.60 14.04
N GLY A 347 1.42 2.50 14.66
CA GLY A 347 0.82 2.53 16.00
C GLY A 347 1.77 3.01 17.10
N SER A 348 3.05 2.64 17.01
CA SER A 348 4.07 3.09 17.96
C SER A 348 4.36 4.58 17.81
N ALA A 349 4.50 5.08 16.57
CA ALA A 349 4.64 6.51 16.31
C ALA A 349 3.42 7.31 16.81
N ALA A 350 2.21 6.79 16.60
CA ALA A 350 0.97 7.42 17.10
C ALA A 350 0.94 7.50 18.64
N LYS A 351 1.41 6.45 19.34
CA LYS A 351 1.51 6.43 20.81
C LYS A 351 2.49 7.49 21.34
N GLU A 352 3.61 7.69 20.64
CA GLU A 352 4.58 8.71 21.00
C GLU A 352 4.01 10.13 20.78
N LEU A 353 3.29 10.38 19.69
CA LEU A 353 2.55 11.64 19.48
C LEU A 353 1.44 11.85 20.51
N SER A 354 0.74 10.77 20.92
CA SER A 354 -0.23 10.86 22.02
C SER A 354 0.42 11.28 23.34
N SER A 355 1.64 10.81 23.60
CA SER A 355 2.42 11.19 24.79
C SER A 355 2.89 12.66 24.73
N LEU A 356 3.12 13.19 23.52
CA LEU A 356 3.39 14.61 23.30
C LEU A 356 2.14 15.46 23.52
N ASN A 357 0.98 15.03 23.01
CA ASN A 357 -0.29 15.73 23.21
C ASN A 357 -0.63 15.85 24.70
N HIS A 358 -0.47 14.75 25.45
CA HIS A 358 -0.72 14.77 26.90
C HIS A 358 0.23 15.72 27.65
N PHE A 359 1.48 15.85 27.19
CA PHE A 359 2.41 16.82 27.74
C PHE A 359 1.95 18.28 27.50
N PHE A 360 1.45 18.59 26.30
CA PHE A 360 0.92 19.92 25.99
C PHE A 360 -0.35 20.25 26.79
N GLU A 361 -1.24 19.29 26.99
CA GLU A 361 -2.48 19.44 27.77
C GLU A 361 -2.22 19.72 29.26
N ASN A 362 -1.22 19.06 29.84
CA ASN A 362 -0.91 19.16 31.27
C ASN A 362 -0.08 20.40 31.67
N ILE A 363 0.20 21.32 30.74
CA ILE A 363 0.87 22.60 31.04
C ILE A 363 -0.04 23.77 30.63
N PRO A 364 -1.01 24.16 31.49
CA PRO A 364 -2.07 25.12 31.16
C PRO A 364 -1.53 26.48 30.68
N LEU A 365 -0.45 26.97 31.30
CA LEU A 365 0.20 28.25 30.98
C LEU A 365 0.87 28.30 29.59
N LEU A 366 1.20 27.14 29.01
CA LEU A 366 1.81 27.04 27.69
C LEU A 366 0.77 26.67 26.62
N SER A 367 -0.21 25.82 26.94
CA SER A 367 -1.23 25.34 25.98
C SER A 367 -2.01 26.44 25.24
N GLN A 368 -2.25 27.58 25.88
CA GLN A 368 -2.97 28.72 25.28
C GLN A 368 -2.07 29.69 24.51
N LYS A 369 -0.74 29.55 24.60
CA LYS A 369 0.19 30.41 23.86
C LYS A 369 0.27 29.93 22.41
N LEU A 370 0.11 30.88 21.49
CA LEU A 370 0.08 30.69 20.04
C LEU A 370 1.06 29.61 19.50
N PRO A 371 2.38 29.62 19.81
CA PRO A 371 3.29 28.61 19.26
C PRO A 371 3.05 27.18 19.78
N PHE A 372 2.51 27.02 21.00
CA PHE A 372 2.25 25.70 21.58
C PHE A 372 0.93 25.11 21.13
N ARG A 373 -0.09 25.94 20.91
CA ARG A 373 -1.37 25.51 20.33
C ARG A 373 -1.19 24.92 18.94
N ASP A 374 -0.42 25.57 18.07
CA ASP A 374 -0.14 25.06 16.73
C ASP A 374 0.65 23.74 16.78
N LEU A 375 1.65 23.61 17.68
CA LEU A 375 2.38 22.35 17.88
C LEU A 375 1.48 21.22 18.35
N GLN A 376 0.51 21.51 19.22
CA GLN A 376 -0.48 20.53 19.66
C GLN A 376 -1.37 20.10 18.49
N LEU A 377 -1.88 21.02 17.68
CA LEU A 377 -2.69 20.71 16.49
C LEU A 377 -1.91 19.86 15.47
N ILE A 378 -0.63 20.19 15.23
CA ILE A 378 0.24 19.42 14.33
C ILE A 378 0.45 18.00 14.88
N SER A 379 0.72 17.86 16.18
CA SER A 379 0.92 16.56 16.83
C SER A 379 -0.37 15.73 16.86
N GLN A 380 -1.53 16.34 17.10
CA GLN A 380 -2.85 15.70 16.99
C GLN A 380 -3.12 15.27 15.55
N GLY A 381 -2.90 16.14 14.57
CA GLY A 381 -3.04 15.81 13.14
C GLY A 381 -2.17 14.61 12.74
N GLY A 382 -0.87 14.65 13.08
CA GLY A 382 0.06 13.56 12.80
C GLY A 382 -0.33 12.24 13.47
N LYS A 383 -0.86 12.29 14.70
CA LYS A 383 -1.36 11.10 15.41
C LYS A 383 -2.52 10.47 14.65
N GLU A 384 -3.53 11.26 14.28
CA GLU A 384 -4.71 10.74 13.58
C GLU A 384 -4.33 10.14 12.22
N ILE A 385 -3.36 10.72 11.49
CA ILE A 385 -2.81 10.12 10.26
C ILE A 385 -2.22 8.73 10.53
N LEU A 386 -1.43 8.60 11.60
CA LEU A 386 -0.74 7.34 11.92
C LEU A 386 -1.69 6.26 12.42
N VAL A 387 -2.73 6.63 13.16
CA VAL A 387 -3.77 5.68 13.55
C VAL A 387 -4.61 5.27 12.34
N ALA A 388 -4.91 6.20 11.42
CA ALA A 388 -5.61 5.92 10.18
C ALA A 388 -4.81 4.92 9.32
N LEU A 389 -3.50 5.15 9.17
CA LEU A 389 -2.58 4.28 8.45
C LEU A 389 -2.52 2.88 9.08
N LYS A 390 -2.40 2.80 10.42
CA LYS A 390 -2.44 1.52 11.14
C LYS A 390 -3.69 0.72 10.81
N GLY A 391 -4.87 1.35 10.81
CA GLY A 391 -6.15 0.69 10.53
C GLY A 391 -6.17 0.02 9.16
N VAL A 392 -5.79 0.75 8.11
CA VAL A 392 -5.72 0.19 6.73
C VAL A 392 -4.69 -0.93 6.63
N LEU A 393 -3.53 -0.77 7.26
CA LEU A 393 -2.45 -1.75 7.17
C LEU A 393 -2.82 -3.10 7.81
N ILE A 394 -3.65 -3.12 8.86
CA ILE A 394 -4.12 -4.38 9.45
C ILE A 394 -4.88 -5.23 8.42
N GLU A 395 -5.62 -4.59 7.51
CA GLU A 395 -6.40 -5.23 6.45
C GLU A 395 -5.66 -5.31 5.10
N GLY A 396 -4.35 -5.03 5.10
CA GLY A 396 -3.51 -5.05 3.89
C GLY A 396 -3.50 -6.41 3.18
N GLU A 397 -3.49 -7.50 3.95
CA GLU A 397 -3.54 -8.89 3.43
C GLU A 397 -4.86 -9.20 2.72
N THR A 398 -5.99 -8.70 3.24
CA THR A 398 -7.31 -8.85 2.60
C THR A 398 -7.30 -8.22 1.22
N THR A 399 -6.77 -6.99 1.12
CA THR A 399 -6.64 -6.26 -0.16
C THR A 399 -5.71 -6.99 -1.13
N LEU A 400 -4.57 -7.49 -0.62
CA LEU A 400 -3.60 -8.24 -1.43
C LEU A 400 -4.22 -9.53 -1.98
N THR A 401 -4.98 -10.26 -1.17
CA THR A 401 -5.68 -11.50 -1.59
C THR A 401 -6.69 -11.23 -2.71
N ILE A 402 -7.37 -10.08 -2.71
CA ILE A 402 -8.33 -9.72 -3.77
C ILE A 402 -7.60 -9.60 -5.11
N VAL A 403 -6.48 -8.87 -5.12
CA VAL A 403 -5.65 -8.71 -6.33
C VAL A 403 -5.10 -10.05 -6.77
N GLU A 404 -4.61 -10.88 -5.85
CA GLU A 404 -4.07 -12.19 -6.17
C GLU A 404 -5.09 -13.14 -6.75
N ASN A 405 -6.33 -13.16 -6.27
CA ASN A 405 -7.36 -14.03 -6.83
C ASN A 405 -7.70 -13.66 -8.27
N LEU A 406 -7.78 -12.36 -8.58
CA LEU A 406 -7.96 -11.88 -9.95
C LEU A 406 -6.79 -12.29 -10.85
N VAL A 407 -5.55 -12.18 -10.35
CA VAL A 407 -4.35 -12.58 -11.08
C VAL A 407 -4.29 -14.11 -11.29
N LYS A 408 -4.38 -14.88 -10.20
CA LYS A 408 -4.22 -16.35 -10.20
C LYS A 408 -5.33 -17.08 -10.94
N SER A 409 -6.56 -16.58 -10.87
CA SER A 409 -7.68 -17.16 -11.62
C SER A 409 -7.42 -17.19 -13.13
N ARG A 410 -6.72 -16.18 -13.67
CA ARG A 410 -6.33 -16.16 -15.08
C ARG A 410 -5.26 -17.20 -15.42
N GLN A 411 -4.38 -17.50 -14.47
CA GLN A 411 -3.35 -18.54 -14.57
C GLN A 411 -3.93 -19.95 -14.41
N GLY A 412 -5.24 -20.08 -14.17
CA GLY A 412 -5.89 -21.36 -13.91
C GLY A 412 -5.66 -21.87 -12.47
N GLU A 413 -5.13 -21.02 -11.59
CA GLU A 413 -4.88 -21.34 -10.19
C GLU A 413 -6.09 -20.94 -9.34
N ALA A 414 -6.56 -21.88 -8.50
CA ALA A 414 -7.63 -21.61 -7.55
C ALA A 414 -7.09 -20.76 -6.39
N GLY A 415 -7.53 -19.50 -6.31
CA GLY A 415 -7.28 -18.62 -5.18
C GLY A 415 -8.13 -18.95 -3.95
N ARG A 416 -7.74 -18.42 -2.78
CA ARG A 416 -8.56 -18.52 -1.56
C ARG A 416 -9.75 -17.58 -1.68
N LYS A 417 -10.98 -18.10 -1.76
CA LYS A 417 -12.19 -17.27 -1.72
C LYS A 417 -12.25 -16.47 -0.41
N GLN A 418 -12.46 -15.16 -0.53
CA GLN A 418 -12.75 -14.29 0.61
C GLN A 418 -14.18 -14.52 1.09
N ASP A 419 -14.37 -14.40 2.40
CA ASP A 419 -15.71 -14.40 2.98
C ASP A 419 -16.28 -12.97 3.13
N GLU A 420 -17.59 -12.89 3.38
CA GLU A 420 -18.28 -11.62 3.58
C GLU A 420 -17.80 -10.88 4.85
N GLU A 421 -17.29 -11.60 5.85
CA GLU A 421 -16.76 -10.99 7.07
C GLU A 421 -15.46 -10.23 6.81
N GLU A 422 -14.58 -10.75 5.95
CA GLU A 422 -13.35 -10.10 5.50
C GLU A 422 -13.63 -8.77 4.80
N PHE A 423 -14.59 -8.75 3.87
CA PHE A 423 -15.01 -7.50 3.22
C PHE A 423 -15.63 -6.52 4.22
N ASN A 424 -16.40 -7.01 5.19
CA ASN A 424 -16.97 -6.17 6.24
C ASN A 424 -15.90 -5.58 7.17
N ARG A 425 -14.87 -6.34 7.55
CA ARG A 425 -13.73 -5.82 8.33
C ARG A 425 -12.97 -4.75 7.55
N LEU A 426 -12.65 -5.00 6.29
CA LEU A 426 -12.01 -4.02 5.41
C LEU A 426 -12.84 -2.73 5.30
N ARG A 427 -14.16 -2.86 5.09
CA ARG A 427 -15.08 -1.72 5.02
C ARG A 427 -15.10 -0.89 6.29
N LEU A 428 -15.15 -1.54 7.46
CA LEU A 428 -15.14 -0.87 8.75
C LEU A 428 -13.81 -0.16 9.00
N ALA A 429 -12.69 -0.82 8.72
CA ALA A 429 -11.35 -0.24 8.82
C ALA A 429 -11.22 1.03 7.96
N LEU A 430 -11.64 0.97 6.69
CA LEU A 430 -11.60 2.12 5.78
C LEU A 430 -12.49 3.28 6.23
N LYS A 431 -13.67 3.00 6.79
CA LYS A 431 -14.57 4.02 7.34
C LYS A 431 -13.99 4.70 8.59
N GLU A 432 -13.33 3.95 9.45
CA GLU A 432 -12.60 4.50 10.60
C GLU A 432 -11.42 5.36 10.14
N THR A 433 -10.66 4.90 9.14
CA THR A 433 -9.57 5.66 8.50
C THR A 433 -10.09 6.97 7.92
N GLU A 434 -11.21 6.99 7.20
CA GLU A 434 -11.82 8.21 6.66
C GLU A 434 -12.09 9.23 7.78
N THR A 435 -12.69 8.79 8.89
CA THR A 435 -12.99 9.65 10.05
C THR A 435 -11.71 10.28 10.63
N GLN A 436 -10.64 9.49 10.73
CA GLN A 436 -9.36 9.98 11.26
C GLN A 436 -8.62 10.89 10.30
N LEU A 437 -8.63 10.61 8.99
CA LEU A 437 -8.06 11.52 8.00
C LEU A 437 -8.79 12.85 7.97
N LEU A 438 -10.13 12.85 8.13
CA LEU A 438 -10.93 14.08 8.22
C LEU A 438 -10.55 14.88 9.47
N THR A 439 -10.41 14.20 10.61
CA THR A 439 -9.97 14.82 11.87
C THR A 439 -8.56 15.39 11.74
N ALA A 440 -7.64 14.66 11.11
CA ALA A 440 -6.29 15.13 10.85
C ALA A 440 -6.27 16.38 9.96
N TRP A 441 -7.07 16.37 8.89
CA TRP A 441 -7.20 17.49 7.98
C TRP A 441 -7.77 18.73 8.68
N LEU A 442 -8.78 18.56 9.55
CA LEU A 442 -9.34 19.66 10.35
C LEU A 442 -8.27 20.26 11.29
N HIS A 443 -7.53 19.43 12.02
CA HIS A 443 -6.45 19.91 12.88
C HIS A 443 -5.41 20.72 12.11
N LEU A 444 -4.88 20.15 11.02
CA LEU A 444 -3.82 20.79 10.23
C LEU A 444 -4.30 22.06 9.51
N ARG A 445 -5.56 22.11 9.05
CA ARG A 445 -6.14 23.30 8.42
C ARG A 445 -6.36 24.43 9.42
N THR A 446 -6.59 24.14 10.70
CA THR A 446 -6.81 25.17 11.73
C THR A 446 -5.53 25.84 12.25
N VAL A 447 -4.36 25.36 11.84
CA VAL A 447 -3.06 25.96 12.17
C VAL A 447 -2.97 27.38 11.57
N GLN A 448 -2.23 28.28 12.23
CA GLN A 448 -2.05 29.67 11.79
C GLN A 448 -1.60 29.81 10.31
N PRO A 449 -2.06 30.87 9.59
CA PRO A 449 -1.79 31.03 8.15
C PRO A 449 -0.32 30.99 7.76
N TYR A 450 0.59 31.52 8.59
CA TYR A 450 2.03 31.52 8.30
C TYR A 450 2.66 30.12 8.33
N LEU A 451 2.02 29.15 9.00
CA LEU A 451 2.46 27.74 9.00
C LEU A 451 1.71 26.88 7.98
N GLN A 452 0.52 27.29 7.53
CA GLN A 452 -0.30 26.51 6.61
C GLN A 452 0.43 26.14 5.31
N HIS A 453 1.28 27.03 4.80
CA HIS A 453 2.07 26.76 3.59
C HIS A 453 2.98 25.52 3.72
N PHE A 454 3.50 25.21 4.92
CA PHE A 454 4.28 23.99 5.15
C PHE A 454 3.44 22.71 5.10
N PHE A 455 2.13 22.84 5.32
CA PHE A 455 1.20 21.71 5.36
C PHE A 455 0.37 21.56 4.10
N THR A 456 0.38 22.52 3.17
CA THR A 456 -0.35 22.41 1.90
C THR A 456 -0.12 21.05 1.21
N PRO A 457 1.12 20.56 1.02
CA PRO A 457 1.33 19.25 0.39
C PRO A 457 0.74 18.08 1.18
N THR A 458 0.69 18.20 2.51
CA THR A 458 0.11 17.19 3.40
C THR A 458 -1.41 17.23 3.34
N LEU A 459 -2.01 18.44 3.34
CA LEU A 459 -3.45 18.62 3.21
C LEU A 459 -3.97 18.08 1.87
N ASP A 460 -3.23 18.30 0.78
CA ASP A 460 -3.55 17.74 -0.54
C ASP A 460 -3.54 16.21 -0.50
N ARG A 461 -2.51 15.61 0.10
CA ARG A 461 -2.42 14.15 0.29
C ARG A 461 -3.51 13.59 1.19
N LEU A 462 -3.96 14.34 2.21
CA LEU A 462 -5.06 13.92 3.06
C LEU A 462 -6.39 13.93 2.31
N GLN A 463 -6.62 14.92 1.44
CA GLN A 463 -7.79 14.94 0.57
C GLN A 463 -7.77 13.77 -0.41
N GLU A 464 -6.61 13.45 -1.00
CA GLU A 464 -6.45 12.24 -1.81
C GLU A 464 -6.74 10.97 -1.00
N GLY A 465 -6.20 10.87 0.22
CA GLY A 465 -6.44 9.75 1.12
C GLY A 465 -7.91 9.58 1.48
N LEU A 466 -8.62 10.67 1.78
CA LEU A 466 -10.06 10.69 2.04
C LEU A 466 -10.87 10.17 0.85
N LEU A 467 -10.50 10.60 -0.35
CA LEU A 467 -11.12 10.12 -1.59
C LEU A 467 -10.91 8.61 -1.78
N ALA A 468 -9.67 8.16 -1.56
CA ALA A 468 -9.31 6.74 -1.67
C ALA A 468 -10.04 5.89 -0.62
N THR A 469 -10.14 6.33 0.63
CA THR A 469 -10.87 5.60 1.69
C THR A 469 -12.36 5.53 1.41
N LYS A 470 -12.94 6.59 0.87
CA LYS A 470 -14.37 6.62 0.51
C LYS A 470 -14.68 5.64 -0.62
N LEU A 471 -13.87 5.63 -1.68
CA LEU A 471 -13.97 4.67 -2.78
C LEU A 471 -13.74 3.24 -2.29
N GLY A 472 -12.70 3.03 -1.48
CA GLY A 472 -12.40 1.72 -0.91
C GLY A 472 -13.53 1.19 -0.01
N THR A 473 -14.13 2.06 0.81
CA THR A 473 -15.27 1.70 1.67
C THR A 473 -16.48 1.30 0.82
N ALA A 474 -16.77 2.06 -0.23
CA ALA A 474 -17.86 1.78 -1.15
C ALA A 474 -17.63 0.47 -1.94
N PHE A 475 -16.39 0.23 -2.39
CA PHE A 475 -16.00 -1.02 -3.02
C PHE A 475 -16.13 -2.19 -2.04
N ALA A 476 -15.54 -2.12 -0.85
CA ALA A 476 -15.59 -3.18 0.15
C ALA A 476 -17.03 -3.55 0.54
N GLY A 477 -17.93 -2.56 0.62
CA GLY A 477 -19.36 -2.81 0.86
C GLY A 477 -20.12 -3.45 -0.30
N GLY A 478 -19.63 -3.34 -1.53
CA GLY A 478 -20.20 -3.98 -2.72
C GLY A 478 -19.39 -5.17 -3.24
N ALA A 479 -18.26 -5.51 -2.63
CA ALA A 479 -17.26 -6.40 -3.22
C ALA A 479 -17.79 -7.82 -3.46
N VAL A 480 -18.62 -8.34 -2.55
CA VAL A 480 -19.27 -9.66 -2.69
C VAL A 480 -20.06 -9.75 -4.00
N ASP A 481 -20.81 -8.69 -4.32
CA ASP A 481 -21.60 -8.58 -5.54
C ASP A 481 -20.70 -8.31 -6.74
N LEU A 482 -19.87 -7.27 -6.68
CA LEU A 482 -19.01 -6.80 -7.78
C LEU A 482 -18.01 -7.85 -8.26
N LEU A 483 -17.49 -8.67 -7.35
CA LEU A 483 -16.52 -9.74 -7.66
C LEU A 483 -17.20 -11.08 -7.99
N GLY A 484 -18.53 -11.11 -8.08
CA GLY A 484 -19.28 -12.26 -8.57
C GLY A 484 -19.37 -13.45 -7.62
N TYR A 485 -19.31 -13.24 -6.30
CA TYR A 485 -19.55 -14.31 -5.31
C TYR A 485 -21.03 -14.70 -5.22
N GLN A 486 -21.93 -13.85 -5.74
CA GLN A 486 -23.37 -14.10 -5.83
C GLN A 486 -23.83 -14.48 -7.26
N GLY A 487 -22.88 -14.92 -8.10
CA GLY A 487 -23.09 -15.27 -9.49
C GLY A 487 -22.31 -14.36 -10.45
N GLU A 488 -22.36 -14.67 -11.74
CA GLU A 488 -21.57 -13.98 -12.76
C GLU A 488 -21.86 -12.47 -12.80
N ARG A 489 -20.78 -11.68 -12.89
CA ARG A 489 -20.84 -10.25 -13.23
C ARG A 489 -20.09 -10.00 -14.52
N ASN A 490 -20.65 -9.17 -15.39
CA ASN A 490 -20.11 -8.86 -16.70
C ASN A 490 -19.79 -7.37 -16.82
N TYR A 491 -18.52 -7.07 -17.10
CA TYR A 491 -18.04 -5.72 -17.30
C TYR A 491 -17.56 -5.54 -18.73
N LEU A 492 -17.75 -4.34 -19.30
CA LEU A 492 -17.15 -3.97 -20.57
C LEU A 492 -15.91 -3.14 -20.35
N ILE A 493 -14.79 -3.52 -20.98
CA ILE A 493 -13.57 -2.72 -21.01
C ILE A 493 -13.50 -2.07 -22.39
N LEU A 494 -13.48 -0.73 -22.43
CA LEU A 494 -13.39 0.04 -23.66
C LEU A 494 -11.93 0.39 -23.93
N PHE A 495 -11.44 0.09 -25.13
CA PHE A 495 -10.10 0.45 -25.58
C PHE A 495 -10.17 1.62 -26.54
N GLN A 496 -9.92 2.82 -26.00
CA GLN A 496 -10.13 4.07 -26.72
C GLN A 496 -8.82 4.60 -27.30
N ASN A 497 -8.77 4.76 -28.62
CA ASN A 497 -7.64 5.33 -29.32
C ASN A 497 -7.61 6.85 -29.15
N SER A 498 -6.87 7.33 -28.17
CA SER A 498 -6.73 8.77 -27.91
C SER A 498 -6.05 9.54 -29.05
N ALA A 499 -5.40 8.88 -30.03
CA ALA A 499 -4.91 9.56 -31.24
C ALA A 499 -6.04 10.08 -32.15
N GLU A 500 -7.28 9.70 -31.87
CA GLU A 500 -8.49 10.17 -32.51
C GLU A 500 -9.43 10.67 -31.41
N ALA A 501 -9.31 11.96 -31.06
CA ALA A 501 -10.01 12.54 -29.92
C ALA A 501 -11.54 12.30 -29.97
N ARG A 502 -12.10 11.86 -28.84
CA ARG A 502 -13.54 11.76 -28.54
C ARG A 502 -13.78 12.20 -27.10
N ALA A 503 -15.02 12.47 -26.75
CA ALA A 503 -15.38 12.91 -25.39
C ALA A 503 -15.05 11.85 -24.32
N GLY A 504 -15.27 10.56 -24.62
CA GLY A 504 -14.98 9.48 -23.65
C GLY A 504 -13.52 9.08 -23.47
N GLY A 505 -12.59 9.57 -24.32
CA GLY A 505 -11.15 9.27 -24.21
C GLY A 505 -10.42 8.97 -25.51
N GLY A 506 -11.16 8.75 -26.61
CA GLY A 506 -10.59 8.43 -27.92
C GLY A 506 -11.53 7.58 -28.77
N PHE A 507 -11.17 7.27 -30.01
CA PHE A 507 -12.00 6.43 -30.88
C PHE A 507 -12.18 5.01 -30.32
N LEU A 508 -13.42 4.54 -30.18
CA LEU A 508 -13.74 3.23 -29.63
C LEU A 508 -13.67 2.16 -30.73
N GLY A 509 -12.45 1.67 -31.02
CA GLY A 509 -12.24 0.64 -32.05
C GLY A 509 -12.56 -0.78 -31.57
N SER A 510 -12.24 -1.09 -30.32
CA SER A 510 -12.42 -2.43 -29.74
C SER A 510 -12.86 -2.34 -28.28
N LEU A 511 -13.47 -3.43 -27.81
CA LEU A 511 -13.88 -3.60 -26.41
C LEU A 511 -13.71 -5.05 -25.98
N ALA A 512 -13.67 -5.30 -24.67
CA ALA A 512 -13.69 -6.65 -24.12
C ALA A 512 -14.83 -6.83 -23.12
N GLN A 513 -15.46 -7.99 -23.15
CA GLN A 513 -16.31 -8.48 -22.07
C GLN A 513 -15.43 -9.20 -21.05
N LEU A 514 -15.45 -8.73 -19.81
CA LEU A 514 -14.84 -9.35 -18.65
C LEU A 514 -15.95 -9.96 -17.77
N THR A 515 -16.01 -11.27 -17.69
CA THR A 515 -16.89 -11.99 -16.78
C THR A 515 -16.11 -12.40 -15.53
N VAL A 516 -16.60 -11.98 -14.37
CA VAL A 516 -16.04 -12.31 -13.06
C VAL A 516 -17.02 -13.23 -12.33
N GLU A 517 -16.49 -14.27 -11.70
CA GLU A 517 -17.24 -15.22 -10.88
C GLU A 517 -16.34 -15.67 -9.72
N ASP A 518 -16.90 -15.78 -8.52
CA ASP A 518 -16.19 -16.31 -7.34
C ASP A 518 -14.87 -15.57 -7.00
N GLY A 519 -14.77 -14.28 -7.31
CA GLY A 519 -13.57 -13.47 -7.10
C GLY A 519 -12.49 -13.63 -8.16
N GLY A 520 -12.76 -14.38 -9.24
CA GLY A 520 -11.82 -14.66 -10.32
C GLY A 520 -12.37 -14.30 -11.71
N ILE A 521 -11.47 -14.21 -12.69
CA ILE A 521 -11.82 -13.98 -14.08
C ILE A 521 -12.27 -15.30 -14.71
N LYS A 522 -13.57 -15.43 -14.96
CA LYS A 522 -14.16 -16.60 -15.63
C LYS A 522 -13.93 -16.56 -17.14
N LYS A 523 -14.14 -15.39 -17.74
CA LYS A 523 -14.09 -15.20 -19.19
C LYS A 523 -13.60 -13.80 -19.54
N LEU A 524 -12.74 -13.72 -20.55
CA LEU A 524 -12.35 -12.46 -21.18
C LEU A 524 -12.49 -12.64 -22.69
N GLN A 525 -13.39 -11.89 -23.32
CA GLN A 525 -13.68 -11.99 -24.75
C GLN A 525 -13.58 -10.63 -25.42
N PHE A 526 -12.79 -10.54 -26.48
CA PHE A 526 -12.61 -9.32 -27.26
C PHE A 526 -13.62 -9.23 -28.40
N PHE A 527 -14.10 -8.01 -28.65
CA PHE A 527 -15.03 -7.67 -29.72
C PHE A 527 -14.51 -6.48 -30.51
N ASP A 528 -14.90 -6.48 -31.78
CA ASP A 528 -14.70 -5.35 -32.67
C ASP A 528 -15.98 -4.49 -32.66
N SER A 529 -15.82 -3.18 -32.47
CA SER A 529 -16.94 -2.24 -32.46
C SER A 529 -17.79 -2.29 -33.74
N TYR A 530 -17.21 -2.60 -34.90
CA TYR A 530 -17.93 -2.71 -36.18
C TYR A 530 -18.91 -3.89 -36.24
N GLN A 531 -18.80 -4.86 -35.32
CA GLN A 531 -19.71 -6.01 -35.26
C GLN A 531 -21.12 -5.62 -34.78
N PHE A 532 -21.28 -4.43 -34.22
CA PHE A 532 -22.51 -3.96 -33.61
C PHE A 532 -23.32 -3.01 -34.51
N ASP A 533 -22.77 -2.61 -35.67
CA ASP A 533 -23.41 -1.67 -36.62
C ASP A 533 -24.82 -2.12 -37.04
N GLN A 534 -25.09 -3.42 -37.15
CA GLN A 534 -26.42 -3.95 -37.52
C GLN A 534 -27.44 -3.94 -36.37
N VAL A 535 -26.99 -3.84 -35.12
CA VAL A 535 -27.85 -3.85 -33.93
C VAL A 535 -28.40 -2.46 -33.64
N GLU A 536 -27.61 -1.43 -33.94
CA GLU A 536 -27.99 -0.01 -33.83
C GLU A 536 -29.24 0.33 -34.64
N GLU A 537 -29.43 -0.34 -35.79
CA GLU A 537 -30.63 -0.14 -36.61
C GLU A 537 -31.92 -0.46 -35.85
N LYS A 538 -31.86 -1.39 -34.90
CA LYS A 538 -32.99 -1.85 -34.07
C LYS A 538 -33.16 -1.04 -32.78
N ALA A 539 -32.06 -0.53 -32.21
CA ALA A 539 -32.08 0.21 -30.94
C ALA A 539 -32.78 1.59 -31.05
N ASN A 540 -32.84 2.18 -32.25
CA ASN A 540 -33.52 3.45 -32.57
C ASN A 540 -33.18 4.62 -31.61
N ILE A 541 -31.92 4.71 -31.18
CA ILE A 541 -31.44 5.80 -30.33
C ILE A 541 -30.98 6.95 -31.26
N PRO A 542 -31.56 8.16 -31.14
CA PRO A 542 -31.17 9.29 -32.00
C PRO A 542 -29.74 9.72 -31.70
N ALA A 543 -29.00 10.12 -32.74
CA ALA A 543 -27.69 10.71 -32.56
C ALA A 543 -27.75 12.05 -31.78
N PRO A 544 -26.70 12.39 -31.02
CA PRO A 544 -26.58 13.70 -30.36
C PRO A 544 -26.80 14.86 -31.33
N SER A 545 -27.51 15.90 -30.90
CA SER A 545 -27.96 17.00 -31.76
C SER A 545 -26.83 17.69 -32.52
N ALA A 546 -25.67 17.87 -31.88
CA ALA A 546 -24.50 18.48 -32.53
C ALA A 546 -23.98 17.63 -33.70
N LEU A 547 -23.94 16.29 -33.57
CA LEU A 547 -23.57 15.40 -34.67
C LEU A 547 -24.61 15.40 -35.78
N LYS A 548 -25.88 15.36 -35.42
CA LYS A 548 -26.96 15.38 -36.40
C LYS A 548 -26.91 16.66 -37.24
N GLU A 549 -26.86 17.83 -36.62
CA GLU A 549 -26.93 19.10 -37.36
C GLU A 549 -25.64 19.47 -38.08
N LEU A 550 -24.48 19.20 -37.46
CA LEU A 550 -23.21 19.61 -38.06
C LEU A 550 -22.63 18.56 -39.03
N ARG A 551 -23.06 17.29 -38.92
CA ARG A 551 -22.51 16.17 -39.70
C ARG A 551 -23.54 15.28 -40.40
N GLY A 552 -24.84 15.49 -40.21
CA GLY A 552 -25.89 14.69 -40.84
C GLY A 552 -25.97 13.25 -40.34
N VAL A 553 -25.44 12.98 -39.13
CA VAL A 553 -25.45 11.63 -38.54
C VAL A 553 -26.81 11.41 -37.88
N GLU A 554 -27.63 10.50 -38.43
CA GLU A 554 -28.96 10.20 -37.90
C GLU A 554 -28.94 9.15 -36.78
N LYS A 555 -28.11 8.11 -36.94
CA LYS A 555 -27.93 7.03 -35.96
C LYS A 555 -26.47 7.00 -35.50
N LEU A 556 -26.27 6.87 -34.19
CA LEU A 556 -24.94 6.87 -33.59
C LEU A 556 -24.38 5.44 -33.56
N PRO A 557 -23.24 5.14 -34.18
CA PRO A 557 -22.68 3.82 -34.05
C PRO A 557 -22.00 3.56 -32.71
N LEU A 558 -21.83 2.29 -32.31
CA LEU A 558 -21.19 1.90 -31.05
C LEU A 558 -19.77 2.48 -30.96
N ARG A 559 -19.02 2.48 -32.07
CA ARG A 559 -17.68 3.08 -32.15
C ARG A 559 -17.64 4.59 -31.86
N GLU A 560 -18.78 5.27 -31.99
CA GLU A 560 -19.02 6.66 -31.63
C GLU A 560 -19.88 6.78 -30.35
N GLY A 561 -20.19 5.66 -29.68
CA GLY A 561 -21.03 5.59 -28.50
C GLY A 561 -20.48 6.33 -27.29
N ASN A 562 -19.20 6.72 -27.36
CA ASN A 562 -18.52 7.57 -26.38
C ASN A 562 -18.47 9.06 -26.79
N PHE A 563 -19.38 9.49 -27.66
CA PHE A 563 -19.51 10.88 -28.08
C PHE A 563 -20.07 11.79 -26.99
N TYR A 564 -20.93 11.29 -26.11
CA TYR A 564 -21.57 12.11 -25.07
C TYR A 564 -20.52 12.75 -24.15
N ALA A 565 -20.73 14.01 -23.77
CA ALA A 565 -19.87 14.75 -22.86
C ALA A 565 -19.78 14.08 -21.48
N SER A 566 -20.89 13.50 -21.04
CA SER A 566 -21.01 12.76 -19.79
C SER A 566 -20.72 11.27 -20.02
N PHE A 567 -19.64 10.74 -19.44
CA PHE A 567 -19.29 9.33 -19.64
C PHE A 567 -20.36 8.33 -19.15
N PRO A 568 -21.16 8.58 -18.10
CA PRO A 568 -22.27 7.69 -17.75
C PRO A 568 -23.36 7.61 -18.82
N GLU A 569 -23.59 8.66 -19.61
CA GLU A 569 -24.51 8.60 -20.76
C GLU A 569 -23.96 7.69 -21.85
N SER A 570 -22.65 7.81 -22.12
CA SER A 570 -21.92 6.90 -23.02
C SER A 570 -21.96 5.45 -22.51
N GLY A 571 -21.75 5.23 -21.20
CA GLY A 571 -21.80 3.92 -20.58
C GLY A 571 -23.16 3.25 -20.72
N LYS A 572 -24.26 3.98 -20.44
CA LYS A 572 -25.63 3.50 -20.65
C LYS A 572 -25.87 3.11 -22.10
N TYR A 573 -25.47 3.97 -23.02
CA TYR A 573 -25.61 3.76 -24.45
C TYR A 573 -24.91 2.47 -24.91
N ILE A 574 -23.62 2.34 -24.56
CA ILE A 574 -22.78 1.19 -24.93
C ILE A 574 -23.32 -0.10 -24.31
N THR A 575 -23.70 -0.07 -23.03
CA THR A 575 -24.31 -1.21 -22.34
C THR A 575 -25.60 -1.66 -23.03
N GLN A 576 -26.47 -0.72 -23.42
CA GLN A 576 -27.73 -1.06 -24.09
C GLN A 576 -27.46 -1.76 -25.43
N ILE A 577 -26.61 -1.19 -26.30
CA ILE A 577 -26.31 -1.78 -27.61
C ILE A 577 -25.66 -3.16 -27.45
N PHE A 578 -24.71 -3.30 -26.51
CA PHE A 578 -24.06 -4.58 -26.26
C PHE A 578 -25.03 -5.65 -25.74
N ALA A 579 -25.89 -5.29 -24.79
CA ALA A 579 -26.89 -6.19 -24.23
C ALA A 579 -27.92 -6.64 -25.29
N GLU A 580 -28.34 -5.73 -26.17
CA GLU A 580 -29.21 -6.06 -27.30
C GLU A 580 -28.56 -7.03 -28.29
N ALA A 581 -27.26 -6.86 -28.55
CA ALA A 581 -26.49 -7.68 -29.48
C ALA A 581 -26.16 -9.07 -28.94
N GLN A 582 -25.59 -9.13 -27.72
CA GLN A 582 -25.04 -10.37 -27.15
C GLN A 582 -26.05 -11.11 -26.25
N LYS A 583 -27.17 -10.48 -25.89
CA LYS A 583 -28.16 -11.01 -24.93
C LYS A 583 -27.57 -11.28 -23.55
N ILE A 584 -26.63 -10.43 -23.13
CA ILE A 584 -25.93 -10.49 -21.84
C ILE A 584 -26.16 -9.18 -21.10
N THR A 585 -26.46 -9.25 -19.80
CA THR A 585 -26.54 -8.08 -18.92
C THR A 585 -25.13 -7.58 -18.59
N VAL A 586 -24.91 -6.27 -18.63
CA VAL A 586 -23.62 -5.65 -18.31
C VAL A 586 -23.78 -4.85 -17.02
N ASP A 587 -22.97 -5.16 -16.02
CA ASP A 587 -23.00 -4.57 -14.67
C ASP A 587 -22.19 -3.27 -14.59
N GLY A 588 -21.24 -3.06 -15.50
CA GLY A 588 -20.42 -1.86 -15.53
C GLY A 588 -19.55 -1.70 -16.77
N VAL A 589 -19.00 -0.51 -16.93
CA VAL A 589 -18.12 -0.14 -18.05
C VAL A 589 -16.84 0.50 -17.52
N ILE A 590 -15.70 0.02 -17.98
CA ILE A 590 -14.36 0.49 -17.67
C ILE A 590 -13.81 1.15 -18.93
N GLY A 591 -13.77 2.47 -18.95
CA GLY A 591 -13.17 3.24 -20.04
C GLY A 591 -11.66 3.35 -19.87
N THR A 592 -10.89 2.84 -20.82
CA THR A 592 -9.43 3.00 -20.84
C THR A 592 -8.98 3.61 -22.15
N ASN A 593 -7.78 4.19 -22.16
CA ASN A 593 -7.26 4.86 -23.34
C ASN A 593 -5.75 4.61 -23.55
N LEU A 594 -5.17 5.12 -24.64
CA LEU A 594 -3.76 4.86 -24.96
C LEU A 594 -2.76 5.49 -23.98
N LEU A 595 -3.10 6.58 -23.31
CA LEU A 595 -2.25 7.17 -22.27
C LEU A 595 -2.18 6.26 -21.03
N PHE A 596 -3.31 5.65 -20.66
CA PHE A 596 -3.34 4.63 -19.62
C PHE A 596 -2.53 3.40 -20.02
N ALA A 597 -2.72 2.89 -21.25
CA ALA A 597 -1.95 1.75 -21.76
C ALA A 597 -0.44 2.04 -21.80
N GLN A 598 -0.03 3.23 -22.23
CA GLN A 598 1.37 3.69 -22.19
C GLN A 598 1.91 3.66 -20.75
N SER A 599 1.12 4.07 -19.77
CA SER A 599 1.52 4.03 -18.37
C SER A 599 1.69 2.60 -17.86
N LEU A 600 0.76 1.69 -18.20
CA LEU A 600 0.90 0.27 -17.87
C LEU A 600 2.16 -0.36 -18.47
N LEU A 601 2.49 -0.05 -19.73
CA LEU A 601 3.70 -0.54 -20.40
C LEU A 601 5.00 -0.14 -19.70
N LYS A 602 5.03 0.97 -18.95
CA LYS A 602 6.22 1.36 -18.17
C LYS A 602 6.53 0.40 -17.02
N ILE A 603 5.52 -0.32 -16.52
CA ILE A 603 5.69 -1.35 -15.48
C ILE A 603 5.87 -2.72 -16.10
N VAL A 604 5.03 -3.03 -17.08
CA VAL A 604 4.99 -4.35 -17.72
C VAL A 604 6.24 -4.61 -18.57
N GLY A 605 6.80 -3.56 -19.16
CA GLY A 605 7.92 -3.66 -20.09
C GLY A 605 7.47 -3.83 -21.55
N PRO A 606 8.43 -4.00 -22.48
CA PRO A 606 8.15 -4.18 -23.90
C PRO A 606 7.31 -5.43 -24.19
N LEU A 607 6.31 -5.30 -25.06
CA LEU A 607 5.48 -6.41 -25.54
C LEU A 607 5.96 -6.87 -26.90
N GLN A 608 6.20 -8.18 -27.07
CA GLN A 608 6.49 -8.75 -28.39
C GLN A 608 5.20 -9.26 -29.03
N LEU A 609 4.79 -8.64 -30.12
CA LEU A 609 3.66 -9.09 -30.93
C LEU A 609 4.18 -9.97 -32.05
N VAL A 610 4.38 -11.26 -31.75
CA VAL A 610 5.01 -12.24 -32.66
C VAL A 610 4.31 -12.31 -34.02
N GLU A 611 2.98 -12.22 -34.04
CA GLU A 611 2.20 -12.21 -35.29
C GLU A 611 2.56 -11.06 -36.23
N PHE A 612 3.01 -9.93 -35.66
CA PHE A 612 3.30 -8.70 -36.39
C PHE A 612 4.79 -8.43 -36.55
N ASP A 613 5.66 -9.26 -35.97
CA ASP A 613 7.11 -9.02 -35.89
C ASP A 613 7.45 -7.61 -35.36
N LYS A 614 6.69 -7.17 -34.33
CA LYS A 614 6.85 -5.85 -33.70
C LYS A 614 7.08 -5.96 -32.21
N THR A 615 7.93 -5.07 -31.70
CA THR A 615 8.07 -4.81 -30.27
C THR A 615 7.39 -3.49 -29.93
N VAL A 616 6.39 -3.54 -29.06
CA VAL A 616 5.66 -2.37 -28.58
C VAL A 616 6.19 -1.97 -27.20
N THR A 617 6.69 -0.74 -27.09
CA THR A 617 7.18 -0.13 -25.85
C THR A 617 6.30 1.05 -25.45
N ALA A 618 6.49 1.58 -24.25
CA ALA A 618 5.78 2.78 -23.82
C ALA A 618 6.07 3.98 -24.74
N GLU A 619 7.28 4.07 -25.28
CA GLU A 619 7.74 5.19 -26.12
C GLU A 619 7.19 5.10 -27.54
N ASN A 620 7.10 3.90 -28.10
CA ASN A 620 6.69 3.70 -29.50
C ASN A 620 5.23 3.26 -29.66
N LEU A 621 4.47 3.04 -28.57
CA LEU A 621 3.08 2.53 -28.60
C LEU A 621 2.22 3.27 -29.61
N PHE A 622 2.25 4.61 -29.58
CA PHE A 622 1.44 5.44 -30.48
C PHE A 622 1.89 5.29 -31.94
N GLU A 623 3.19 5.26 -32.19
CA GLU A 623 3.76 5.15 -33.54
C GLU A 623 3.45 3.77 -34.14
N VAL A 624 3.79 2.69 -33.43
CA VAL A 624 3.57 1.31 -33.90
C VAL A 624 2.09 1.01 -34.06
N THR A 625 1.24 1.45 -33.11
CA THR A 625 -0.21 1.27 -33.23
C THR A 625 -0.74 2.02 -34.45
N THR A 626 -0.26 3.24 -34.70
CA THR A 626 -0.69 4.00 -35.89
C THR A 626 -0.20 3.34 -37.17
N GLU A 627 1.03 2.84 -37.20
CA GLU A 627 1.60 2.14 -38.35
C GLU A 627 0.82 0.86 -38.69
N GLU A 628 0.66 -0.05 -37.73
CA GLU A 628 0.13 -1.41 -37.97
C GLU A 628 -1.38 -1.44 -38.18
N VAL A 629 -2.09 -0.51 -37.57
CA VAL A 629 -3.54 -0.41 -37.73
C VAL A 629 -3.92 0.08 -39.14
N GLU A 630 -2.97 0.64 -39.90
CA GLU A 630 -3.31 1.46 -41.06
C GLU A 630 -2.44 1.28 -42.32
N LYS A 631 -1.16 0.94 -42.20
CA LYS A 631 -0.38 0.52 -43.38
C LYS A 631 -0.89 -0.83 -43.88
N GLU A 632 -1.13 -0.92 -45.20
CA GLU A 632 -1.65 -2.12 -45.90
C GLU A 632 -3.11 -2.47 -45.55
N PHE A 633 -3.90 -1.50 -45.11
CA PHE A 633 -5.34 -1.68 -44.96
C PHE A 633 -6.05 -1.84 -46.32
N PHE A 634 -6.88 -2.86 -46.45
CA PHE A 634 -7.82 -3.03 -47.55
C PHE A 634 -9.20 -3.43 -46.99
N PRO A 635 -10.31 -3.09 -47.66
CA PRO A 635 -11.66 -3.47 -47.22
C PRO A 635 -11.78 -4.99 -47.00
N GLY A 636 -12.17 -5.40 -45.79
CA GLY A 636 -12.23 -6.81 -45.37
C GLY A 636 -11.01 -7.33 -44.60
N SER A 637 -9.93 -6.53 -44.47
CA SER A 637 -8.77 -6.89 -43.66
C SER A 637 -9.09 -6.89 -42.17
N THR A 638 -8.77 -7.99 -41.48
CA THR A 638 -8.87 -8.11 -40.02
C THR A 638 -7.59 -7.66 -39.30
N LYS A 639 -6.57 -7.13 -40.02
CA LYS A 639 -5.23 -6.80 -39.47
C LYS A 639 -5.32 -5.84 -38.28
N LYS A 640 -6.06 -4.73 -38.44
CA LYS A 640 -6.34 -3.74 -37.37
C LYS A 640 -6.90 -4.39 -36.10
N LYS A 641 -7.92 -5.23 -36.28
CA LYS A 641 -8.56 -5.96 -35.20
C LYS A 641 -7.58 -6.91 -34.52
N ARG A 642 -6.87 -7.73 -35.31
CA ARG A 642 -5.88 -8.71 -34.82
C ARG A 642 -4.73 -8.02 -34.06
N PHE A 643 -4.26 -6.87 -34.53
CA PHE A 643 -3.20 -6.11 -33.86
C PHE A 643 -3.65 -5.58 -32.50
N LEU A 644 -4.79 -4.87 -32.44
CA LEU A 644 -5.29 -4.33 -31.17
C LEU A 644 -5.68 -5.43 -30.19
N GLN A 645 -6.21 -6.55 -30.70
CA GLN A 645 -6.49 -7.74 -29.90
C GLN A 645 -5.19 -8.35 -29.35
N ALA A 646 -4.18 -8.60 -30.20
CA ALA A 646 -2.89 -9.12 -29.77
C ALA A 646 -2.21 -8.20 -28.74
N LEU A 647 -2.25 -6.89 -28.98
CA LEU A 647 -1.73 -5.89 -28.05
C LEU A 647 -2.46 -5.93 -26.69
N GLY A 648 -3.79 -5.96 -26.71
CA GLY A 648 -4.61 -6.04 -25.49
C GLY A 648 -4.41 -7.35 -24.74
N GLU A 649 -4.38 -8.48 -25.45
CA GLU A 649 -4.14 -9.81 -24.88
C GLU A 649 -2.74 -9.92 -24.26
N GLU A 650 -1.70 -9.46 -24.96
CA GLU A 650 -0.33 -9.50 -24.49
C GLU A 650 -0.11 -8.54 -23.30
N LEU A 651 -0.70 -7.34 -23.35
CA LEU A 651 -0.65 -6.39 -22.23
C LEU A 651 -1.35 -6.97 -20.99
N LEU A 652 -2.55 -7.53 -21.14
CA LEU A 652 -3.28 -8.13 -20.03
C LEU A 652 -2.59 -9.39 -19.49
N THR A 653 -2.03 -10.23 -20.37
CA THR A 653 -1.28 -11.43 -19.97
C THR A 653 -0.08 -11.06 -19.13
N ASN A 654 0.72 -10.08 -19.57
CA ASN A 654 1.88 -9.65 -18.80
C ASN A 654 1.48 -8.87 -17.53
N LEU A 655 0.35 -8.15 -17.55
CA LEU A 655 -0.21 -7.53 -16.35
C LEU A 655 -0.58 -8.57 -15.29
N PHE A 656 -1.22 -9.68 -15.69
CA PHE A 656 -1.54 -10.78 -14.78
C PHE A 656 -0.29 -11.58 -14.36
N ASN A 657 0.80 -11.54 -15.13
CA ASN A 657 2.06 -12.19 -14.72
C ASN A 657 2.95 -11.30 -13.82
N LEU A 658 2.51 -10.10 -13.46
CA LEU A 658 3.25 -9.23 -12.56
C LEU A 658 3.40 -9.86 -11.17
N LYS A 659 4.61 -9.77 -10.63
CA LYS A 659 4.93 -10.17 -9.26
C LYS A 659 4.34 -9.19 -8.25
N ARG A 660 4.17 -9.66 -7.01
CA ARG A 660 3.66 -8.86 -5.88
C ARG A 660 4.39 -7.52 -5.74
N GLU A 661 5.71 -7.49 -5.96
CA GLU A 661 6.51 -6.27 -5.86
C GLU A 661 6.01 -5.10 -6.76
N SER A 662 5.32 -5.42 -7.86
CA SER A 662 4.80 -4.43 -8.79
C SER A 662 3.42 -3.88 -8.42
N TYR A 663 2.71 -4.48 -7.46
CA TYR A 663 1.32 -4.12 -7.15
C TYR A 663 1.16 -2.69 -6.61
N ALA A 664 2.11 -2.21 -5.79
CA ALA A 664 2.08 -0.84 -5.30
C ALA A 664 2.25 0.19 -6.43
N SER A 665 3.18 -0.08 -7.36
CA SER A 665 3.36 0.73 -8.56
C SER A 665 2.14 0.70 -9.46
N LEU A 666 1.50 -0.47 -9.59
CA LEU A 666 0.28 -0.63 -10.37
C LEU A 666 -0.88 0.16 -9.77
N ALA A 667 -1.11 0.06 -8.46
CA ALA A 667 -2.14 0.82 -7.76
C ALA A 667 -1.97 2.33 -7.96
N LYS A 668 -0.72 2.81 -7.96
CA LYS A 668 -0.40 4.22 -8.29
C LYS A 668 -0.80 4.58 -9.72
N ILE A 669 -0.54 3.73 -10.71
CA ILE A 669 -0.94 3.99 -12.11
C ILE A 669 -2.46 4.03 -12.24
N PHE A 670 -3.17 3.10 -11.61
CA PHE A 670 -4.64 3.12 -11.60
C PHE A 670 -5.19 4.39 -10.96
N TRP A 671 -4.62 4.81 -9.81
CA TRP A 671 -5.02 6.04 -9.14
C TRP A 671 -4.79 7.29 -9.99
N GLU A 672 -3.61 7.41 -10.59
CA GLU A 672 -3.29 8.50 -11.52
C GLU A 672 -4.17 8.46 -12.77
N GLY A 673 -4.46 7.27 -13.30
CA GLY A 673 -5.39 7.09 -14.42
C GLY A 673 -6.79 7.63 -14.12
N LEU A 674 -7.32 7.38 -12.91
CA LEU A 674 -8.61 7.93 -12.47
C LEU A 674 -8.58 9.46 -12.38
N LYS A 675 -7.54 10.03 -11.75
CA LYS A 675 -7.39 11.50 -11.61
C LYS A 675 -7.24 12.21 -12.96
N GLN A 676 -6.49 11.62 -13.88
CA GLN A 676 -6.22 12.17 -15.21
C GLN A 676 -7.34 11.88 -16.22
N LYS A 677 -8.36 11.11 -15.80
CA LYS A 677 -9.47 10.61 -16.64
C LYS A 677 -9.00 9.76 -17.81
N ASP A 678 -7.88 9.07 -17.64
CA ASP A 678 -7.42 8.04 -18.57
C ASP A 678 -7.99 6.66 -18.23
N LEU A 679 -8.52 6.52 -17.02
CA LEU A 679 -9.37 5.45 -16.54
C LEU A 679 -10.69 6.05 -16.06
N LEU A 680 -11.82 5.59 -16.60
CA LEU A 680 -13.17 5.99 -16.19
C LEU A 680 -13.97 4.76 -15.81
N LEU A 681 -14.78 4.86 -14.75
CA LEU A 681 -15.55 3.73 -14.23
C LEU A 681 -17.03 4.10 -14.17
N TYR A 682 -17.85 3.37 -14.90
CA TYR A 682 -19.31 3.52 -14.88
C TYR A 682 -19.95 2.26 -14.29
N LEU A 683 -20.82 2.47 -13.30
CA LEU A 683 -21.70 1.47 -12.71
C LEU A 683 -23.11 2.04 -12.67
N GLU A 684 -24.12 1.21 -12.91
CA GLU A 684 -25.51 1.70 -12.99
C GLU A 684 -26.06 2.10 -11.61
N LYS A 685 -25.73 1.33 -10.56
CA LYS A 685 -26.28 1.50 -9.20
C LYS A 685 -25.30 1.03 -8.12
N GLY A 686 -25.65 1.32 -6.86
CA GLY A 686 -24.92 0.87 -5.68
C GLY A 686 -23.99 1.93 -5.07
N ALA A 687 -23.43 1.60 -3.91
CA ALA A 687 -22.58 2.53 -3.15
C ALA A 687 -21.33 2.97 -3.93
N LEU A 688 -20.72 2.05 -4.70
CA LEU A 688 -19.56 2.38 -5.51
C LEU A 688 -19.90 3.31 -6.67
N ALA A 689 -21.06 3.14 -7.32
CA ALA A 689 -21.53 4.06 -8.35
C ALA A 689 -21.67 5.51 -7.80
N GLN A 690 -22.21 5.64 -6.58
CA GLN A 690 -22.30 6.93 -5.91
C GLN A 690 -20.92 7.51 -5.53
N ALA A 691 -20.02 6.68 -5.02
CA ALA A 691 -18.67 7.14 -4.68
C ALA A 691 -17.89 7.62 -5.92
N LEU A 692 -18.02 6.91 -7.06
CA LEU A 692 -17.44 7.29 -8.34
C LEU A 692 -18.03 8.61 -8.89
N ALA A 693 -19.34 8.80 -8.70
CA ALA A 693 -20.03 10.04 -9.05
C ALA A 693 -19.50 11.24 -8.27
N GLU A 694 -19.35 11.08 -6.96
CA GLU A 694 -18.92 12.14 -6.04
C GLU A 694 -17.43 12.45 -6.20
N SER A 695 -16.61 11.47 -6.61
CA SER A 695 -15.20 11.69 -6.94
C SER A 695 -14.97 12.25 -8.35
N GLY A 696 -15.98 12.19 -9.23
CA GLY A 696 -15.85 12.53 -10.65
C GLY A 696 -15.10 11.49 -11.50
N PHE A 697 -14.84 10.30 -10.95
CA PHE A 697 -14.12 9.21 -11.63
C PHE A 697 -14.98 8.42 -12.61
N ASP A 698 -16.29 8.64 -12.59
CA ASP A 698 -17.18 8.15 -13.64
C ASP A 698 -17.30 9.10 -14.82
N GLY A 699 -16.57 10.24 -14.83
CA GLY A 699 -16.53 11.18 -15.93
C GLY A 699 -17.84 11.94 -16.18
N ARG A 700 -18.74 12.00 -15.19
CA ARG A 700 -19.97 12.80 -15.32
C ARG A 700 -19.71 14.31 -15.36
N ILE A 701 -20.60 15.02 -16.04
CA ILE A 701 -20.63 16.48 -16.00
C ILE A 701 -21.10 16.93 -14.62
N LYS A 702 -20.33 17.83 -13.98
CA LYS A 702 -20.68 18.35 -12.65
C LYS A 702 -21.96 19.18 -12.69
N ALA A 703 -22.88 18.88 -11.79
CA ALA A 703 -24.14 19.62 -11.62
C ALA A 703 -24.00 20.86 -10.72
N GLU A 704 -22.80 21.15 -10.22
CA GLU A 704 -22.53 22.22 -9.25
C GLU A 704 -22.97 23.62 -9.75
N SER A 705 -23.41 24.45 -8.80
CA SER A 705 -23.67 25.87 -9.04
C SER A 705 -22.37 26.64 -9.19
N GLY A 706 -22.29 27.54 -10.17
CA GLY A 706 -21.10 28.32 -10.44
C GLY A 706 -20.85 28.47 -11.93
N ASP A 707 -19.71 29.04 -12.27
CA ASP A 707 -19.20 29.01 -13.62
C ASP A 707 -18.60 27.62 -13.94
N PHE A 708 -18.64 27.25 -15.20
CA PHE A 708 -18.31 25.92 -15.68
C PHE A 708 -17.67 25.98 -17.05
N LEU A 709 -16.63 25.18 -17.25
CA LEU A 709 -16.02 25.01 -18.56
C LEU A 709 -15.65 23.55 -18.80
N MET A 710 -16.11 22.99 -19.92
CA MET A 710 -15.53 21.77 -20.47
C MET A 710 -15.37 21.94 -21.98
N LEU A 711 -14.18 21.60 -22.48
CA LEU A 711 -13.82 21.73 -23.89
C LEU A 711 -13.60 20.36 -24.51
N LEU A 712 -14.39 20.04 -25.52
CA LEU A 712 -14.40 18.74 -26.17
C LEU A 712 -13.96 18.87 -27.62
N ASP A 713 -12.85 18.23 -27.95
CA ASP A 713 -12.43 17.99 -29.33
C ASP A 713 -12.91 16.60 -29.77
N THR A 714 -13.58 16.57 -30.92
CA THR A 714 -13.97 15.33 -31.61
C THR A 714 -13.29 15.34 -32.98
N ASN A 715 -12.19 14.60 -33.09
CA ASN A 715 -11.43 14.51 -34.33
C ASN A 715 -12.10 13.54 -35.32
N LEU A 716 -12.78 14.10 -36.31
CA LEU A 716 -13.47 13.35 -37.37
C LEU A 716 -12.62 13.23 -38.66
N GLY A 717 -11.35 13.62 -38.58
CA GLY A 717 -10.41 13.64 -39.70
C GLY A 717 -9.44 12.47 -39.68
N THR A 718 -8.18 12.76 -39.98
CA THR A 718 -7.06 11.82 -39.92
C THR A 718 -6.53 11.67 -38.49
N LYS A 719 -5.55 10.79 -38.29
CA LYS A 719 -5.08 10.34 -36.96
C LYS A 719 -4.09 11.30 -36.30
N THR A 720 -4.39 12.59 -36.41
CA THR A 720 -3.47 13.69 -36.17
C THR A 720 -3.31 14.12 -34.70
N ASN A 721 -3.91 13.46 -33.71
CA ASN A 721 -4.04 14.09 -32.39
C ASN A 721 -2.74 14.16 -31.56
N LEU A 722 -2.52 13.19 -30.67
CA LEU A 722 -2.05 13.42 -29.29
C LEU A 722 -0.69 14.13 -29.15
N THR A 723 0.17 14.00 -30.15
CA THR A 723 1.50 14.63 -30.19
C THR A 723 1.63 15.75 -31.23
N LEU A 724 0.68 15.85 -32.17
CA LEU A 724 0.75 16.77 -33.31
C LEU A 724 -0.22 17.95 -33.22
N ILE A 725 -1.25 17.89 -32.37
CA ILE A 725 -2.14 19.03 -32.08
C ILE A 725 -1.84 19.54 -30.68
N LYS A 726 -1.26 20.74 -30.58
CA LYS A 726 -1.06 21.43 -29.30
C LYS A 726 -2.19 22.42 -29.07
N ARG A 727 -3.01 22.14 -28.05
CA ARG A 727 -4.12 23.00 -27.64
C ARG A 727 -3.72 23.89 -26.47
N MET A 728 -4.06 25.18 -26.54
CA MET A 728 -3.87 26.16 -25.45
C MET A 728 -5.19 26.86 -25.16
N ILE A 729 -5.47 27.13 -23.89
CA ILE A 729 -6.75 27.68 -23.43
C ILE A 729 -6.49 28.95 -22.61
N ASN A 730 -7.14 30.04 -22.99
CA ASN A 730 -7.17 31.27 -22.23
C ASN A 730 -8.62 31.63 -21.91
N TYR A 731 -8.94 31.71 -20.62
CA TYR A 731 -10.25 32.04 -20.09
C TYR A 731 -10.18 33.38 -19.36
N LYS A 732 -10.73 34.41 -19.97
CA LYS A 732 -10.76 35.76 -19.41
C LYS A 732 -12.18 36.14 -19.01
N LEU A 733 -12.38 36.41 -17.73
CA LEU A 733 -13.62 36.91 -17.16
C LEU A 733 -13.49 38.42 -16.90
N PHE A 734 -14.47 39.19 -17.34
CA PHE A 734 -14.49 40.65 -17.19
C PHE A 734 -15.91 41.22 -17.13
N ASN A 735 -16.00 42.46 -16.65
CA ASN A 735 -17.24 43.21 -16.54
C ASN A 735 -17.15 44.46 -17.45
N PRO A 736 -17.65 44.39 -18.70
CA PRO A 736 -17.45 45.46 -19.68
C PRO A 736 -18.32 46.69 -19.45
N THR A 737 -19.38 46.57 -18.67
CA THR A 737 -20.34 47.64 -18.38
C THR A 737 -20.44 47.81 -16.89
N ARG A 738 -20.71 49.01 -16.35
CA ARG A 738 -21.08 49.20 -14.93
C ARG A 738 -22.36 48.45 -14.48
N ALA A 739 -22.95 47.66 -15.36
CA ALA A 739 -24.04 46.73 -15.04
C ALA A 739 -23.49 45.43 -14.44
N ASP A 740 -24.36 44.64 -13.82
CA ASP A 740 -23.94 43.47 -13.02
C ASP A 740 -23.58 42.22 -13.83
N ASP A 741 -23.60 42.31 -15.17
CA ASP A 741 -23.38 41.18 -16.08
C ASP A 741 -21.89 40.86 -16.24
N LEU A 742 -21.52 39.62 -15.96
CA LEU A 742 -20.19 39.08 -16.26
C LEU A 742 -20.15 38.51 -17.67
N GLN A 743 -19.05 38.78 -18.37
CA GLN A 743 -18.76 38.24 -19.69
C GLN A 743 -17.45 37.47 -19.69
N VAL A 744 -17.41 36.45 -20.54
CA VAL A 744 -16.24 35.61 -20.75
C VAL A 744 -15.73 35.82 -22.16
N GLU A 745 -14.42 35.98 -22.29
CA GLU A 745 -13.68 35.80 -23.54
C GLU A 745 -12.86 34.51 -23.42
N LEU A 746 -13.34 33.46 -24.07
CA LEU A 746 -12.66 32.18 -24.18
C LEU A 746 -11.88 32.14 -25.49
N THR A 747 -10.56 32.01 -25.40
CA THR A 747 -9.69 31.80 -26.56
C THR A 747 -9.09 30.40 -26.51
N VAL A 748 -9.32 29.63 -27.58
CA VAL A 748 -8.76 28.30 -27.75
C VAL A 748 -7.90 28.30 -29.01
N THR A 749 -6.65 27.86 -28.85
CA THR A 749 -5.67 27.81 -29.94
C THR A 749 -5.30 26.37 -30.21
N TRP A 750 -5.39 25.92 -31.46
CA TRP A 750 -4.86 24.65 -31.93
C TRP A 750 -3.69 24.90 -32.86
N GLU A 751 -2.51 24.46 -32.46
CA GLU A 751 -1.31 24.47 -33.28
C GLU A 751 -1.08 23.09 -33.86
N HIS A 752 -1.07 22.98 -35.19
CA HIS A 752 -0.88 21.72 -35.88
C HIS A 752 0.58 21.51 -36.30
N LYS A 753 1.31 20.66 -35.56
CA LYS A 753 2.72 20.30 -35.76
C LYS A 753 2.99 19.16 -36.74
N GLY A 754 1.95 18.56 -37.31
CA GLY A 754 2.07 17.43 -38.23
C GLY A 754 2.25 17.86 -39.69
N THR A 755 2.26 16.88 -40.59
CA THR A 755 2.47 17.09 -42.04
C THR A 755 1.22 16.75 -42.85
N ALA A 756 1.19 17.13 -44.13
CA ALA A 756 0.13 16.71 -45.05
C ALA A 756 0.16 15.22 -45.39
N ALA A 757 1.30 14.56 -45.12
CA ALA A 757 1.41 13.12 -45.30
C ALA A 757 0.59 12.38 -44.24
N TRP A 758 -0.04 11.30 -44.67
CA TRP A 758 -0.62 10.31 -43.78
C TRP A 758 0.47 9.76 -42.83
N PRO A 759 0.22 9.56 -41.52
CA PRO A 759 -1.07 9.55 -40.81
C PRO A 759 -1.58 10.91 -40.31
N SER A 760 -0.80 11.97 -40.49
CA SER A 760 -1.11 13.30 -39.95
C SER A 760 -2.29 13.93 -40.68
N GLY A 761 -2.15 14.40 -41.93
CA GLY A 761 -3.24 14.99 -42.71
C GLY A 761 -3.95 16.19 -42.04
N THR A 762 -5.08 16.62 -42.61
CA THR A 762 -5.87 17.75 -42.08
C THR A 762 -6.65 17.37 -40.81
N TYR A 763 -6.50 18.14 -39.75
CA TYR A 763 -7.26 17.97 -38.51
C TYR A 763 -8.69 18.49 -38.69
N GLN A 764 -9.68 17.58 -38.68
CA GLN A 764 -11.09 17.94 -38.83
C GLN A 764 -11.78 17.82 -37.48
N ASN A 765 -12.07 18.96 -36.85
CA ASN A 765 -12.54 18.98 -35.48
C ASN A 765 -14.00 19.42 -35.40
N LEU A 766 -14.81 18.62 -34.72
CA LEU A 766 -16.06 19.06 -34.13
C LEU A 766 -15.75 19.49 -32.69
N PHE A 767 -15.58 20.79 -32.49
CA PHE A 767 -15.31 21.39 -31.19
C PHE A 767 -16.60 21.74 -30.48
N ARG A 768 -16.67 21.45 -29.18
CA ARG A 768 -17.83 21.73 -28.33
C ARG A 768 -17.36 22.34 -27.01
N ALA A 769 -17.90 23.50 -26.67
CA ALA A 769 -17.65 24.17 -25.41
C ALA A 769 -18.92 24.12 -24.55
N LEU A 770 -18.86 23.39 -23.44
CA LEU A 770 -19.94 23.32 -22.46
C LEU A 770 -19.70 24.39 -21.39
N VAL A 771 -20.71 25.24 -21.21
CA VAL A 771 -20.69 26.40 -20.30
C VAL A 771 -21.95 26.42 -19.43
N PRO A 772 -22.08 27.28 -18.41
CA PRO A 772 -23.26 27.30 -17.55
C PRO A 772 -24.56 27.44 -18.35
N LYS A 773 -25.59 26.69 -17.95
CA LYS A 773 -26.91 26.72 -18.59
C LYS A 773 -27.47 28.15 -18.62
N GLY A 774 -27.91 28.57 -19.80
CA GLY A 774 -28.44 29.92 -20.04
C GLY A 774 -27.38 30.96 -20.44
N SER A 775 -26.12 30.55 -20.62
CA SER A 775 -25.10 31.43 -21.20
C SER A 775 -25.46 31.85 -22.63
N GLN A 776 -25.19 33.10 -22.99
CA GLN A 776 -25.59 33.66 -24.29
C GLN A 776 -24.38 34.05 -25.12
N LEU A 777 -24.25 33.46 -26.32
CA LEU A 777 -23.16 33.78 -27.25
C LEU A 777 -23.30 35.20 -27.83
N LEU A 778 -22.29 36.03 -27.59
CA LEU A 778 -22.23 37.41 -28.06
C LEU A 778 -21.48 37.51 -29.40
N SER A 779 -20.31 36.89 -29.50
CA SER A 779 -19.54 36.80 -30.76
C SER A 779 -18.69 35.53 -30.81
N ALA A 780 -18.34 35.11 -32.02
CA ALA A 780 -17.42 34.00 -32.25
C ALA A 780 -16.53 34.33 -33.45
N ASN A 781 -15.21 34.28 -33.28
CA ASN A 781 -14.25 34.54 -34.35
C ASN A 781 -13.28 33.37 -34.49
N LEU A 782 -13.13 32.83 -35.70
CA LEU A 782 -12.13 31.82 -36.02
C LEU A 782 -11.11 32.45 -36.97
N ASN A 783 -9.85 32.53 -36.55
CA ASN A 783 -8.77 33.21 -37.29
C ASN A 783 -9.17 34.64 -37.71
N ASP A 784 -9.72 35.38 -36.74
CA ASP A 784 -10.23 36.76 -36.87
C ASP A 784 -11.36 36.95 -37.91
N LYS A 785 -12.00 35.86 -38.35
CA LYS A 785 -13.23 35.89 -39.16
C LYS A 785 -14.45 35.57 -38.30
N ASP A 786 -15.52 36.36 -38.44
CA ASP A 786 -16.78 36.09 -37.74
C ASP A 786 -17.38 34.76 -38.20
N VAL A 787 -17.63 33.88 -37.24
CA VAL A 787 -18.23 32.55 -37.42
C VAL A 787 -19.44 32.34 -36.51
N LYS A 788 -19.99 33.40 -35.91
CA LYS A 788 -21.12 33.29 -34.98
C LYS A 788 -22.31 32.54 -35.57
N SER A 789 -22.63 32.77 -36.85
CA SER A 789 -23.72 32.07 -37.55
C SER A 789 -23.47 30.59 -37.81
N LYS A 790 -22.23 30.12 -37.67
CA LYS A 790 -21.84 28.70 -37.81
C LYS A 790 -21.79 27.96 -36.47
N ILE A 791 -21.95 28.68 -35.35
CA ILE A 791 -21.99 28.07 -34.02
C ILE A 791 -23.40 27.50 -33.81
N PHE A 792 -23.47 26.18 -33.70
CA PHE A 792 -24.69 25.51 -33.27
C PHE A 792 -24.78 25.59 -31.75
N THR A 793 -25.90 26.08 -31.23
CA THR A 793 -26.14 26.20 -29.79
C THR A 793 -27.24 25.24 -29.37
N THR A 794 -26.95 24.39 -28.38
CA THR A 794 -27.90 23.41 -27.84
C THR A 794 -27.67 23.24 -26.33
N GLU A 795 -28.31 22.24 -25.72
CA GLU A 795 -28.11 21.84 -24.33
C GLU A 795 -27.65 20.37 -24.27
N GLU A 796 -26.61 20.09 -23.49
CA GLU A 796 -26.15 18.73 -23.18
C GLU A 796 -25.82 18.66 -21.68
N ALA A 797 -26.24 17.58 -21.00
CA ALA A 797 -25.98 17.34 -19.58
C ALA A 797 -26.29 18.54 -18.64
N GLY A 798 -27.34 19.31 -18.96
CA GLY A 798 -27.74 20.49 -18.18
C GLY A 798 -26.77 21.68 -18.31
N LYS A 799 -26.01 21.76 -19.41
CA LYS A 799 -25.09 22.84 -19.76
C LYS A 799 -25.43 23.38 -21.14
N THR A 800 -25.18 24.67 -21.36
CA THR A 800 -25.28 25.24 -22.71
C THR A 800 -24.06 24.82 -23.52
N GLU A 801 -24.27 24.27 -24.71
CA GLU A 801 -23.22 23.83 -25.61
C GLU A 801 -23.08 24.82 -26.78
N PHE A 802 -21.85 25.28 -27.03
CA PHE A 802 -21.47 25.96 -28.27
C PHE A 802 -20.64 25.01 -29.13
N ALA A 803 -21.19 24.54 -30.24
CA ALA A 803 -20.57 23.58 -31.14
C ALA A 803 -20.21 24.19 -32.49
N ILE A 804 -19.04 23.85 -33.03
CA ILE A 804 -18.60 24.26 -34.37
C ILE A 804 -17.73 23.19 -35.01
N PHE A 805 -17.91 22.97 -36.30
CA PHE A 805 -17.02 22.16 -37.11
C PHE A 805 -16.04 23.05 -37.88
N PHE A 806 -14.75 22.75 -37.80
CA PHE A 806 -13.71 23.44 -38.56
C PHE A 806 -12.53 22.51 -38.89
N LYS A 807 -11.60 23.02 -39.71
CA LYS A 807 -10.39 22.31 -40.13
C LYS A 807 -9.14 23.10 -39.73
N VAL A 808 -8.08 22.39 -39.37
CA VAL A 808 -6.75 22.94 -39.17
C VAL A 808 -5.80 22.20 -40.10
N GLU A 809 -5.17 22.94 -41.02
CA GLU A 809 -4.24 22.36 -41.97
C GLU A 809 -2.87 22.11 -41.30
N PRO A 810 -2.08 21.15 -41.79
CA PRO A 810 -0.73 20.89 -41.30
C PRO A 810 0.16 22.13 -41.25
N GLN A 811 0.97 22.27 -40.20
CA GLN A 811 1.86 23.43 -39.97
C GLN A 811 1.12 24.77 -39.85
N THR A 812 -0.19 24.76 -39.60
CA THR A 812 -0.98 25.98 -39.36
C THR A 812 -1.53 26.04 -37.94
N THR A 813 -2.02 27.22 -37.57
CA THR A 813 -2.64 27.47 -36.28
C THR A 813 -4.07 27.95 -36.51
N ALA A 814 -5.01 27.41 -35.72
CA ALA A 814 -6.36 27.90 -35.63
C ALA A 814 -6.62 28.53 -34.26
N ILE A 815 -7.25 29.71 -34.23
CA ILE A 815 -7.58 30.44 -33.00
C ILE A 815 -9.07 30.73 -33.02
N LEU A 816 -9.82 30.12 -32.09
CA LEU A 816 -11.23 30.39 -31.85
C LEU A 816 -11.39 31.29 -30.63
N LYS A 817 -12.01 32.45 -30.81
CA LYS A 817 -12.38 33.39 -29.75
C LYS A 817 -13.89 33.40 -29.60
N LEU A 818 -14.41 32.89 -28.49
CA LEU A 818 -15.83 32.95 -28.12
C LEU A 818 -16.02 34.02 -27.05
N LYS A 819 -16.95 34.95 -27.28
CA LYS A 819 -17.43 35.88 -26.26
C LYS A 819 -18.86 35.54 -25.90
N TYR A 820 -19.12 35.34 -24.62
CA TYR A 820 -20.47 35.04 -24.14
C TYR A 820 -20.76 35.71 -22.80
N ARG A 821 -22.05 35.96 -22.55
CA ARG A 821 -22.56 36.44 -21.27
C ARG A 821 -22.90 35.24 -20.39
N LEU A 822 -22.50 35.29 -19.12
CA LEU A 822 -22.90 34.29 -18.12
C LEU A 822 -24.38 34.42 -17.74
N PRO A 823 -25.03 33.36 -17.25
CA PRO A 823 -26.41 33.42 -16.81
C PRO A 823 -26.59 34.39 -15.63
N SER A 824 -27.80 34.94 -15.48
CA SER A 824 -28.13 35.92 -14.45
C SER A 824 -27.96 35.40 -13.01
N SER A 825 -27.84 34.08 -12.81
CA SER A 825 -27.50 33.46 -11.52
C SER A 825 -26.07 33.78 -11.06
N LEU A 826 -25.19 34.19 -11.98
CA LEU A 826 -23.78 34.53 -11.71
C LEU A 826 -23.52 36.05 -11.82
N ASN A 827 -24.54 36.89 -11.65
CA ASN A 827 -24.37 38.33 -11.73
C ASN A 827 -23.77 38.94 -10.46
N LEU A 828 -23.03 40.04 -10.61
CA LEU A 828 -22.26 40.67 -9.52
C LEU A 828 -23.12 41.18 -8.36
N LYS A 829 -24.41 41.45 -8.59
CA LYS A 829 -25.38 41.85 -7.56
C LYS A 829 -25.53 40.83 -6.44
N LYS A 830 -25.43 39.55 -6.76
CA LYS A 830 -25.64 38.43 -5.82
C LYS A 830 -24.36 37.67 -5.51
N LEU A 831 -23.27 37.99 -6.20
CA LEU A 831 -22.04 37.21 -6.19
C LEU A 831 -21.02 37.80 -5.22
N THR A 832 -20.91 37.22 -4.03
CA THR A 832 -19.80 37.47 -3.09
C THR A 832 -18.65 36.49 -3.28
N HIS A 833 -18.94 35.33 -3.88
CA HIS A 833 -17.99 34.28 -4.19
C HIS A 833 -18.25 33.79 -5.61
N TYR A 834 -17.23 33.87 -6.45
CA TYR A 834 -17.21 33.28 -7.78
C TYR A 834 -16.44 31.97 -7.74
N SER A 835 -16.97 30.94 -8.37
CA SER A 835 -16.28 29.66 -8.55
C SER A 835 -16.33 29.25 -10.02
N LEU A 836 -15.19 28.84 -10.56
CA LEU A 836 -15.06 28.27 -11.90
C LEU A 836 -14.59 26.83 -11.79
N ASN A 837 -15.42 25.91 -12.28
CA ASN A 837 -15.07 24.50 -12.40
C ASN A 837 -14.70 24.18 -13.85
N ILE A 838 -13.44 23.80 -14.09
CA ILE A 838 -12.96 23.36 -15.40
C ILE A 838 -12.80 21.84 -15.39
N GLN A 839 -13.56 21.15 -16.24
CA GLN A 839 -13.41 19.70 -16.42
C GLN A 839 -12.53 19.37 -17.61
N LYS A 840 -11.53 18.53 -17.36
CA LYS A 840 -10.63 17.97 -18.37
C LYS A 840 -11.40 17.01 -19.28
N GLN A 841 -11.05 17.04 -20.58
CA GLN A 841 -11.43 16.00 -21.53
C GLN A 841 -10.58 14.73 -21.31
N PRO A 842 -11.20 13.55 -21.16
CA PRO A 842 -10.51 12.26 -21.18
C PRO A 842 -9.61 12.08 -22.42
N GLY A 843 -8.44 11.47 -22.27
CA GLY A 843 -7.53 11.18 -23.40
C GLY A 843 -6.69 12.35 -23.92
N THR A 844 -6.67 13.49 -23.22
CA THR A 844 -5.74 14.61 -23.48
C THR A 844 -4.54 14.60 -22.53
N VAL A 845 -3.40 15.15 -22.96
CA VAL A 845 -2.11 15.16 -22.22
C VAL A 845 -1.97 16.28 -21.18
N GLY A 846 -3.01 17.12 -21.02
CA GLY A 846 -3.02 18.30 -20.16
C GLY A 846 -2.59 19.56 -20.89
N GLU A 847 -3.57 20.38 -21.25
CA GLU A 847 -3.38 21.61 -22.02
C GLU A 847 -2.94 22.77 -21.14
N PRO A 848 -2.03 23.66 -21.62
CA PRO A 848 -1.77 24.93 -20.97
C PRO A 848 -3.07 25.74 -20.82
N PHE A 849 -3.37 26.12 -19.59
CA PHE A 849 -4.56 26.85 -19.20
C PHE A 849 -4.18 28.14 -18.47
N THR A 850 -4.71 29.25 -18.97
CA THR A 850 -4.62 30.56 -18.31
C THR A 850 -6.02 31.02 -17.93
N PHE A 851 -6.19 31.40 -16.67
CA PHE A 851 -7.40 32.06 -16.18
C PHE A 851 -7.06 33.48 -15.76
N VAL A 852 -7.90 34.43 -16.16
CA VAL A 852 -7.80 35.84 -15.78
C VAL A 852 -9.18 36.31 -15.30
N PHE A 853 -9.24 36.84 -14.08
CA PHE A 853 -10.40 37.55 -13.54
C PHE A 853 -10.05 39.03 -13.43
N GLU A 854 -10.69 39.88 -14.22
CA GLU A 854 -10.56 41.34 -14.10
C GLU A 854 -11.45 41.90 -12.98
N GLU A 855 -10.87 42.76 -12.14
CA GLU A 855 -11.56 43.40 -11.02
C GLU A 855 -12.77 44.21 -11.52
N PRO A 856 -14.00 43.88 -11.06
CA PRO A 856 -15.18 44.66 -11.41
C PRO A 856 -15.12 46.05 -10.77
N PHE A 857 -15.76 47.02 -11.41
CA PHE A 857 -15.78 48.40 -10.93
C PHE A 857 -16.38 48.50 -9.51
N GLY A 858 -15.66 49.15 -8.58
CA GLY A 858 -16.09 49.37 -7.19
C GLY A 858 -16.13 48.10 -6.33
N LYS A 859 -15.38 47.06 -6.72
CA LYS A 859 -15.25 45.82 -5.98
C LYS A 859 -13.77 45.48 -5.80
N GLN A 860 -13.42 44.81 -4.71
CA GLN A 860 -12.10 44.23 -4.51
C GLN A 860 -12.16 42.71 -4.66
N ILE A 861 -11.17 42.14 -5.37
CA ILE A 861 -11.07 40.69 -5.57
C ILE A 861 -9.87 40.07 -4.85
N SER A 862 -10.07 38.89 -4.27
CA SER A 862 -9.01 38.06 -3.68
C SER A 862 -9.29 36.58 -3.94
N GLY A 863 -8.27 35.77 -4.18
CA GLY A 863 -8.42 34.32 -4.32
C GLY A 863 -7.17 33.58 -3.88
N GLU A 864 -7.37 32.42 -3.27
CA GLU A 864 -6.28 31.54 -2.84
C GLU A 864 -5.64 30.85 -4.06
N GLY A 865 -4.31 30.77 -4.11
CA GLY A 865 -3.59 30.19 -5.25
C GLY A 865 -3.61 31.02 -6.53
N LEU A 866 -4.15 32.25 -6.50
CA LEU A 866 -4.18 33.18 -7.64
C LEU A 866 -3.15 34.30 -7.46
N GLN A 867 -2.47 34.64 -8.54
CA GLN A 867 -1.51 35.75 -8.57
C GLN A 867 -2.24 37.05 -8.90
N ARG A 868 -2.01 38.10 -8.09
CA ARG A 868 -2.54 39.45 -8.37
C ARG A 868 -1.63 40.15 -9.38
N GLU A 869 -2.15 40.49 -10.55
CA GLU A 869 -1.50 41.31 -11.58
C GLU A 869 -2.33 42.59 -11.79
N ASN A 870 -1.88 43.73 -11.26
CA ASN A 870 -2.59 45.01 -11.31
C ASN A 870 -4.05 44.89 -10.78
N THR A 871 -5.02 45.12 -11.65
CA THR A 871 -6.47 45.03 -11.41
C THR A 871 -7.04 43.67 -11.80
N SER A 872 -6.24 42.60 -11.74
CA SER A 872 -6.70 41.24 -12.09
C SER A 872 -6.10 40.16 -11.20
N LEU A 873 -6.79 39.03 -11.12
CA LEU A 873 -6.28 37.77 -10.57
C LEU A 873 -6.02 36.79 -11.69
N LYS A 874 -4.91 36.07 -11.60
CA LYS A 874 -4.43 35.18 -12.65
C LYS A 874 -4.01 33.83 -12.12
N PHE A 875 -4.33 32.79 -12.89
CA PHE A 875 -3.82 31.44 -12.72
C PHE A 875 -3.19 30.97 -14.03
N ILE A 876 -2.04 30.31 -13.92
CA ILE A 876 -1.34 29.67 -15.03
C ILE A 876 -1.00 28.25 -14.60
N GLY A 877 -1.43 27.26 -15.37
CA GLY A 877 -1.15 25.85 -15.10
C GLY A 877 -1.51 24.95 -16.28
N ASP A 878 -1.43 23.64 -16.08
CA ASP A 878 -1.82 22.63 -17.07
C ASP A 878 -3.10 21.91 -16.64
N LEU A 879 -4.02 21.68 -17.57
CA LEU A 879 -5.28 20.94 -17.34
C LEU A 879 -5.06 19.42 -17.35
N LYS A 880 -4.16 18.91 -16.50
CA LYS A 880 -3.88 17.47 -16.35
C LYS A 880 -4.97 16.71 -15.59
N GLN A 881 -5.73 17.43 -14.78
CA GLN A 881 -6.89 16.97 -14.02
C GLN A 881 -7.93 18.09 -13.99
N ASP A 882 -9.12 17.82 -13.46
CA ASP A 882 -10.13 18.87 -13.26
C ASP A 882 -9.58 19.97 -12.32
N ILE A 883 -9.86 21.23 -12.66
CA ILE A 883 -9.41 22.40 -11.91
C ILE A 883 -10.64 23.10 -11.33
N SER A 884 -10.56 23.52 -10.06
CA SER A 884 -11.55 24.39 -9.44
C SER A 884 -10.86 25.65 -8.93
N LEU A 885 -11.36 26.82 -9.35
CA LEU A 885 -10.83 28.12 -8.95
C LEU A 885 -11.92 28.91 -8.23
N ALA A 886 -11.54 29.62 -7.16
CA ALA A 886 -12.45 30.43 -6.38
C ALA A 886 -11.93 31.87 -6.21
N VAL A 887 -12.82 32.85 -6.35
CA VAL A 887 -12.55 34.27 -6.16
C VAL A 887 -13.58 34.84 -5.20
N THR A 888 -13.11 35.48 -4.13
CA THR A 888 -13.93 36.28 -3.22
C THR A 888 -14.01 37.70 -3.76
N ILE A 889 -15.23 38.24 -3.78
CA ILE A 889 -15.54 39.59 -4.27
C ILE A 889 -16.13 40.37 -3.10
N LYS A 890 -15.50 41.49 -2.75
CA LYS A 890 -15.96 42.40 -1.68
C LYS A 890 -16.33 43.75 -2.27
N GLU A 891 -17.28 44.44 -1.64
CA GLU A 891 -17.52 45.85 -1.93
C GLU A 891 -16.35 46.68 -1.41
N GLU A 892 -15.95 47.66 -2.21
CA GLU A 892 -14.86 48.60 -1.89
C GLU A 892 -15.27 49.63 -0.84
#